data_AF-A0A7C3MXU0-F1
#
_entry.id   AF-A0A7C3MXU0-F1
#
_cell.length_a   1.000
_cell.length_b   1.000
_cell.length_c   1.000
_cell.angle_alpha   90.00
_cell.angle_beta   90.00
_cell.angle_gamma   90.00
#
_symmetry.space_group_name_H-M   'P 1'
#
loop_
_entity.id
_entity.type
_entity.pdbx_description
1 polymer ?
#
loop_
_entity_poly.entity_id
_entity_poly.type
_entity_poly.pdbx_seq_one_letter_code
_entity_poly.pdbx_strand_id
1 'polypeptide(L)'
;MVRLKRKLALLTLLISLLLGGAGLSVYGQIPRGKAPQSDMSKGKRLAPKACLDCHKKFTDRYLGMREVHPVVREKRCEECHLRHGLVPKLLFKKEGNDLCYRCHAKDKLGLQKPNVHMALKSNRCTSCHQPHASLSRHLLRAETNQLCFTCHKKERYEKKVLHQPLLSSKGCSTCHLSHSSEQKNLLIEADPILCLRCHDSSKASFEKAHGGYPVNKALCSRCHNPHASSEAKLLRTSVHDPVASAQCDACHQPPGSPRPFLTLEEKNKLCGNCHAPFPKGSEASVAHSPFKEGRCDACHQPHASEYPRLLTKGTSELCFNCHKEKGEKPAFPHKPVASEKGCLSCHAPHASAHKSLLLVGGSELCYGCHTKTREAQRARTPHSPFSNGECQTCHNPHGSNVPNMAQNRLDQVCYGCHQDAEGKFLKTYGHRPVMEGSCQVCHRSHGSEEKGLLVLKGAQLCAKCHADLMKDEPAMTAHPPFAEGDCLTCHDAHGSNTKGMTTNKEGPLCFSCHEEISKVLKSARSRHQPLTKDECTKCHSPHKAKLDQLLLAKGPDLCLPCHKDLKAKMENEKVHSPVLRDCQKCHEPHGAKEPSLLLKPLQTLCAPCHEPKSKSFRTAHLGIEAEVMDCMKCHESHASKDPKFFKPSVHAPFAGRACEECHEVRP
;
A
#
# COMPACT_ATOMS: atom_id res chain seq x y z
N MET A 1 20.98 -24.71 30.03
CA MET A 1 19.63 -24.90 30.60
C MET A 1 18.77 -23.64 30.48
N VAL A 2 18.35 -23.21 29.28
CA VAL A 2 17.12 -22.39 29.03
C VAL A 2 16.79 -22.54 27.53
N ARG A 3 16.44 -23.75 27.07
CA ARG A 3 15.90 -23.96 25.71
C ARG A 3 15.14 -25.27 25.53
N LEU A 4 14.67 -25.86 26.63
CA LEU A 4 13.92 -27.13 26.65
C LEU A 4 12.52 -27.01 27.28
N LYS A 5 11.98 -25.79 27.46
CA LYS A 5 10.68 -25.55 28.13
C LYS A 5 9.60 -24.87 27.26
N ARG A 6 9.73 -24.82 25.93
CA ARG A 6 8.70 -24.21 25.04
C ARG A 6 8.15 -25.12 23.94
N LYS A 7 8.50 -26.42 23.93
CA LYS A 7 7.92 -27.40 22.99
C LYS A 7 6.86 -28.32 23.61
N LEU A 8 6.43 -28.05 24.84
CA LEU A 8 5.43 -28.84 25.58
C LEU A 8 4.20 -27.97 25.92
N ALA A 9 3.53 -27.41 24.91
CA ALA A 9 2.26 -26.70 25.10
C ALA A 9 1.35 -26.67 23.84
N LEU A 10 1.71 -27.38 22.77
CA LEU A 10 0.93 -27.40 21.52
C LEU A 10 0.61 -28.82 21.03
N LEU A 11 0.56 -29.78 21.95
CA LEU A 11 0.27 -31.18 21.65
C LEU A 11 -0.77 -31.77 22.63
N THR A 12 -1.86 -31.05 22.85
CA THR A 12 -3.04 -31.52 23.59
C THR A 12 -4.33 -30.84 23.09
N LEU A 13 -4.56 -30.84 21.77
CA LEU A 13 -5.89 -30.47 21.24
C LEU A 13 -6.19 -31.15 19.90
N LEU A 14 -6.04 -32.47 19.81
CA LEU A 14 -6.38 -33.19 18.57
C LEU A 14 -6.85 -34.64 18.74
N ILE A 15 -7.34 -35.03 19.91
CA ILE A 15 -8.04 -36.32 20.07
C ILE A 15 -9.19 -36.13 21.06
N SER A 16 -10.40 -35.88 20.56
CA SER A 16 -11.71 -36.19 21.17
C SER A 16 -12.82 -35.58 20.31
N LEU A 17 -13.04 -36.15 19.12
CA LEU A 17 -14.21 -35.83 18.30
C LEU A 17 -14.64 -37.07 17.52
N LEU A 18 -14.91 -38.15 18.26
CA LEU A 18 -15.71 -39.27 17.82
C LEU A 18 -16.57 -39.70 19.02
N LEU A 19 -17.87 -39.83 18.74
CA LEU A 19 -18.97 -40.34 19.59
C LEU A 19 -19.86 -39.27 20.24
N GLY A 20 -21.15 -39.39 19.91
CA GLY A 20 -22.24 -39.09 20.84
C GLY A 20 -23.04 -37.83 20.52
N GLY A 21 -24.01 -37.96 19.62
CA GLY A 21 -25.13 -37.04 19.58
C GLY A 21 -26.08 -37.25 20.76
N ALA A 22 -26.82 -36.20 21.11
CA ALA A 22 -28.22 -36.21 21.53
C ALA A 22 -28.56 -34.79 22.00
N GLY A 23 -29.71 -34.28 21.56
CA GLY A 23 -30.10 -32.89 21.78
C GLY A 23 -30.50 -32.57 23.22
N LEU A 24 -30.56 -31.27 23.49
CA LEU A 24 -31.54 -30.65 24.39
C LEU A 24 -31.46 -29.13 24.15
N SER A 25 -32.50 -28.60 23.51
CA SER A 25 -32.72 -27.18 23.32
C SER A 25 -33.39 -26.64 24.58
N VAL A 26 -32.67 -25.89 25.40
CA VAL A 26 -33.24 -25.13 26.52
C VAL A 26 -33.40 -23.69 26.07
N TYR A 27 -34.66 -23.30 25.91
CA TYR A 27 -35.12 -21.92 25.72
C TYR A 27 -34.77 -21.08 26.96
N GLY A 28 -33.89 -20.08 26.80
CA GLY A 28 -33.71 -18.98 27.73
C GLY A 28 -34.42 -17.73 27.20
N GLN A 29 -35.51 -17.34 27.85
CA GLN A 29 -36.29 -16.13 27.57
C GLN A 29 -35.50 -14.87 27.97
N ILE A 30 -35.44 -13.88 27.06
CA ILE A 30 -34.99 -12.50 27.36
C ILE A 30 -36.24 -11.59 27.29
N PRO A 31 -36.48 -10.71 28.27
CA PRO A 31 -37.72 -9.94 28.37
C PRO A 31 -37.82 -8.84 27.31
N ARG A 32 -39.01 -8.72 26.72
CA ARG A 32 -39.38 -7.69 25.75
C ARG A 32 -39.56 -6.34 26.43
N GLY A 33 -38.64 -5.40 26.18
CA GLY A 33 -38.89 -3.98 26.40
C GLY A 33 -39.96 -3.47 25.42
N LYS A 34 -40.98 -2.78 25.94
CA LYS A 34 -42.02 -2.12 25.14
C LYS A 34 -41.40 -0.98 24.32
N ALA A 35 -41.38 -1.13 23.00
CA ALA A 35 -41.19 -0.02 22.07
C ALA A 35 -42.51 0.76 21.92
N PRO A 36 -42.46 2.09 21.73
CA PRO A 36 -43.66 2.92 21.64
C PRO A 36 -44.46 2.57 20.38
N GLN A 37 -45.77 2.45 20.53
CA GLN A 37 -46.71 2.36 19.41
C GLN A 37 -46.68 3.68 18.64
N SER A 38 -46.01 3.68 17.49
CA SER A 38 -46.28 4.67 16.45
C SER A 38 -47.31 4.10 15.48
N ASP A 39 -48.37 4.89 15.31
CA ASP A 39 -49.45 4.71 14.35
C ASP A 39 -48.88 4.56 12.93
N MET A 40 -48.97 3.36 12.35
CA MET A 40 -48.67 3.12 10.94
C MET A 40 -49.97 3.00 10.15
N SER A 41 -50.26 4.10 9.47
CA SER A 41 -51.18 4.29 8.35
C SER A 41 -51.48 3.05 7.50
N LYS A 42 -52.75 2.93 7.08
CA LYS A 42 -53.27 2.09 5.99
C LYS A 42 -52.44 2.25 4.70
N GLY A 43 -51.42 1.42 4.50
CA GLY A 43 -50.66 1.33 3.24
C GLY A 43 -51.27 0.27 2.30
N LYS A 44 -51.61 0.67 1.06
CA LYS A 44 -52.06 -0.24 -0.01
C LYS A 44 -51.07 -1.41 -0.19
N ARG A 45 -51.52 -2.66 -0.04
CA ARG A 45 -50.74 -3.84 -0.45
C ARG A 45 -50.67 -3.88 -1.98
N LEU A 46 -49.48 -3.68 -2.55
CA LEU A 46 -49.24 -3.82 -4.00
C LEU A 46 -49.35 -5.30 -4.40
N ALA A 47 -50.28 -5.61 -5.31
CA ALA A 47 -50.34 -6.93 -5.94
C ALA A 47 -49.09 -7.15 -6.82
N PRO A 48 -48.47 -8.35 -6.77
CA PRO A 48 -47.28 -8.63 -7.55
C PRO A 48 -47.60 -8.66 -9.06
N LYS A 49 -46.95 -7.79 -9.84
CA LYS A 49 -46.98 -7.85 -11.31
C LYS A 49 -46.25 -9.10 -11.83
N ALA A 50 -46.56 -9.52 -13.06
CA ALA A 50 -45.78 -10.55 -13.74
C ALA A 50 -44.40 -9.99 -14.13
N CYS A 51 -43.38 -10.84 -14.20
CA CYS A 51 -42.01 -10.40 -14.47
C CYS A 51 -41.90 -9.60 -15.78
N LEU A 52 -42.57 -10.06 -16.85
CA LEU A 52 -42.49 -9.44 -18.18
C LEU A 52 -43.23 -8.10 -18.29
N ASP A 53 -44.12 -7.78 -17.35
CA ASP A 53 -44.82 -6.47 -17.32
C ASP A 53 -43.84 -5.32 -17.10
N CYS A 54 -42.77 -5.59 -16.32
CA CYS A 54 -41.70 -4.64 -16.02
C CYS A 54 -40.43 -4.89 -16.85
N HIS A 55 -40.21 -6.12 -17.37
CA HIS A 55 -39.03 -6.50 -18.16
C HIS A 55 -39.31 -6.56 -19.67
N LYS A 56 -40.02 -5.58 -20.24
CA LYS A 56 -40.39 -5.56 -21.67
C LYS A 56 -39.19 -5.66 -22.62
N LYS A 57 -38.09 -4.95 -22.33
CA LYS A 57 -36.83 -5.02 -23.10
C LYS A 57 -36.22 -6.42 -23.16
N PHE A 58 -36.49 -7.27 -22.15
CA PHE A 58 -36.04 -8.66 -22.16
C PHE A 58 -36.85 -9.48 -23.18
N THR A 59 -38.17 -9.29 -23.19
CA THR A 59 -39.08 -9.94 -24.16
C THR A 59 -38.65 -9.64 -25.58
N ASP A 60 -38.44 -8.36 -25.91
CA ASP A 60 -38.07 -7.92 -27.26
C ASP A 60 -36.73 -8.55 -27.71
N ARG A 61 -35.81 -8.76 -26.77
CA ARG A 61 -34.46 -9.26 -27.07
C ARG A 61 -34.38 -10.78 -27.17
N TYR A 62 -35.02 -11.53 -26.27
CA TYR A 62 -34.74 -12.96 -26.09
C TYR A 62 -35.85 -13.88 -26.59
N LEU A 63 -37.12 -13.48 -26.51
CA LEU A 63 -38.23 -14.39 -26.86
C LEU A 63 -38.37 -14.62 -28.38
N GLY A 64 -37.81 -13.74 -29.21
CA GLY A 64 -37.75 -13.90 -30.67
C GLY A 64 -36.49 -14.61 -31.20
N MET A 65 -35.58 -15.05 -30.32
CA MET A 65 -34.37 -15.76 -30.75
C MET A 65 -34.69 -17.21 -31.16
N ARG A 66 -33.83 -17.78 -32.01
CA ARG A 66 -33.99 -19.14 -32.56
C ARG A 66 -34.14 -20.20 -31.48
N GLU A 67 -33.21 -20.24 -30.52
CA GLU A 67 -33.20 -21.19 -29.43
C GLU A 67 -33.58 -20.47 -28.15
N VAL A 68 -34.77 -20.73 -27.60
CA VAL A 68 -35.22 -20.20 -26.31
C VAL A 68 -35.26 -21.31 -25.29
N HIS A 69 -34.70 -21.07 -24.10
CA HIS A 69 -34.72 -22.03 -23.01
C HIS A 69 -36.16 -22.33 -22.59
N PRO A 70 -36.58 -23.61 -22.42
CA PRO A 70 -37.97 -23.98 -22.14
C PRO A 70 -38.59 -23.23 -20.96
N VAL A 71 -37.87 -23.11 -19.85
CA VAL A 71 -38.30 -22.36 -18.65
C VAL A 71 -38.62 -20.88 -18.97
N VAL A 72 -37.86 -20.25 -19.88
CA VAL A 72 -38.09 -18.86 -20.30
C VAL A 72 -39.26 -18.77 -21.27
N ARG A 73 -39.36 -19.71 -22.22
CA ARG A 73 -40.49 -19.80 -23.17
C ARG A 73 -41.82 -19.94 -22.43
N GLU A 74 -41.84 -20.73 -21.36
CA GLU A 74 -43.00 -20.97 -20.50
C GLU A 74 -43.19 -19.87 -19.43
N LYS A 75 -42.37 -18.81 -19.45
CA LYS A 75 -42.44 -17.66 -18.52
C LYS A 75 -42.27 -18.03 -17.03
N ARG A 76 -41.62 -19.16 -16.74
CA ARG A 76 -41.33 -19.66 -15.38
C ARG A 76 -40.03 -19.06 -14.81
N CYS A 77 -39.88 -17.73 -14.87
CA CYS A 77 -38.65 -17.02 -14.49
C CYS A 77 -38.18 -17.31 -13.06
N GLU A 78 -39.13 -17.57 -12.16
CA GLU A 78 -38.87 -17.82 -10.74
C GLU A 78 -38.19 -19.16 -10.46
N GLU A 79 -38.09 -20.08 -11.43
CA GLU A 79 -37.34 -21.33 -11.24
C GLU A 79 -35.83 -21.07 -11.05
N CYS A 80 -35.34 -19.98 -11.62
CA CYS A 80 -33.95 -19.58 -11.52
C CYS A 80 -33.75 -18.29 -10.71
N HIS A 81 -34.68 -17.33 -10.84
CA HIS A 81 -34.58 -16.02 -10.21
C HIS A 81 -35.43 -15.91 -8.94
N LEU A 82 -34.98 -15.08 -8.00
CA LEU A 82 -35.82 -14.59 -6.91
C LEU A 82 -36.40 -13.22 -7.31
N ARG A 83 -37.62 -12.93 -6.85
CA ARG A 83 -38.26 -11.63 -7.08
C ARG A 83 -37.50 -10.52 -6.33
N HIS A 84 -37.31 -9.37 -6.98
CA HIS A 84 -36.56 -8.24 -6.40
C HIS A 84 -37.40 -6.98 -6.12
N GLY A 85 -38.72 -7.00 -6.32
CA GLY A 85 -39.58 -5.85 -6.01
C GLY A 85 -39.14 -4.56 -6.71
N LEU A 86 -39.18 -3.43 -5.99
CA LEU A 86 -38.82 -2.10 -6.51
C LEU A 86 -37.32 -1.88 -6.71
N VAL A 87 -36.46 -2.63 -6.01
CA VAL A 87 -35.00 -2.47 -6.11
C VAL A 87 -34.49 -3.51 -7.11
N PRO A 88 -33.95 -3.10 -8.28
CA PRO A 88 -33.53 -4.04 -9.32
C PRO A 88 -32.22 -4.73 -8.94
N LYS A 89 -32.29 -5.76 -8.10
CA LYS A 89 -31.15 -6.63 -7.78
C LYS A 89 -31.34 -7.98 -8.44
N LEU A 90 -30.33 -8.42 -9.19
CA LEU A 90 -30.31 -9.76 -9.77
C LEU A 90 -30.09 -10.77 -8.64
N LEU A 91 -31.12 -11.56 -8.36
CA LEU A 91 -31.11 -12.56 -7.30
C LEU A 91 -31.41 -13.94 -7.91
N PHE A 92 -30.57 -14.92 -7.58
CA PHE A 92 -30.71 -16.30 -8.03
C PHE A 92 -31.11 -17.22 -6.87
N LYS A 93 -31.84 -18.29 -7.16
CA LYS A 93 -32.19 -19.31 -6.14
C LYS A 93 -31.00 -20.12 -5.64
N LYS A 94 -29.94 -20.22 -6.44
CA LYS A 94 -28.65 -20.88 -6.15
C LYS A 94 -27.56 -20.14 -6.91
N GLU A 95 -26.33 -20.27 -6.46
CA GLU A 95 -25.18 -19.60 -7.08
C GLU A 95 -24.50 -20.48 -8.13
N GLY A 96 -23.90 -19.86 -9.14
CA GLY A 96 -23.07 -20.53 -10.15
C GLY A 96 -23.79 -21.67 -10.87
N ASN A 97 -23.07 -22.77 -11.09
CA ASN A 97 -23.58 -23.93 -11.84
C ASN A 97 -24.64 -24.73 -11.07
N ASP A 98 -24.68 -24.61 -9.73
CA ASP A 98 -25.66 -25.33 -8.90
C ASP A 98 -27.09 -24.92 -9.21
N LEU A 99 -27.29 -23.71 -9.75
CA LEU A 99 -28.58 -23.28 -10.29
C LEU A 99 -29.03 -24.17 -11.45
N CYS A 100 -28.13 -24.47 -12.38
CA CYS A 100 -28.41 -25.28 -13.56
C CYS A 100 -28.61 -26.75 -13.18
N TYR A 101 -27.84 -27.25 -12.22
CA TYR A 101 -27.89 -28.66 -11.81
C TYR A 101 -29.20 -29.09 -11.15
N ARG A 102 -30.05 -28.13 -10.75
CA ARG A 102 -31.41 -28.40 -10.28
C ARG A 102 -32.29 -29.08 -11.33
N CYS A 103 -31.99 -28.86 -12.62
CA CYS A 103 -32.73 -29.44 -13.74
C CYS A 103 -31.82 -30.24 -14.68
N HIS A 104 -30.53 -29.90 -14.76
CA HIS A 104 -29.55 -30.57 -15.61
C HIS A 104 -28.59 -31.44 -14.79
N ALA A 105 -28.91 -32.73 -14.69
CA ALA A 105 -28.11 -33.67 -13.91
C ALA A 105 -26.67 -33.80 -14.46
N LYS A 106 -25.67 -33.79 -13.58
CA LYS A 106 -24.24 -33.72 -13.93
C LYS A 106 -23.75 -34.91 -14.77
N ASP A 107 -24.31 -36.08 -14.52
CA ASP A 107 -24.08 -37.33 -15.26
C ASP A 107 -24.54 -37.23 -16.71
N LYS A 108 -25.72 -36.64 -16.95
CA LYS A 108 -26.28 -36.40 -18.29
C LYS A 108 -25.51 -35.32 -19.05
N LEU A 109 -24.86 -34.41 -18.34
CA LEU A 109 -23.99 -33.38 -18.92
C LEU A 109 -22.59 -33.91 -19.23
N GLY A 110 -22.27 -35.15 -18.87
CA GLY A 110 -20.94 -35.71 -19.08
C GLY A 110 -19.90 -34.97 -18.23
N LEU A 111 -20.14 -34.78 -16.94
CA LEU A 111 -19.21 -34.12 -15.99
C LEU A 111 -18.55 -35.08 -14.99
N GLN A 112 -18.80 -36.38 -15.14
CA GLN A 112 -18.32 -37.47 -14.28
C GLN A 112 -16.91 -37.97 -14.64
N LYS A 113 -16.38 -37.59 -15.81
CA LYS A 113 -15.09 -38.07 -16.29
C LYS A 113 -13.94 -37.33 -15.58
N PRO A 114 -12.75 -37.94 -15.44
CA PRO A 114 -11.65 -37.38 -14.66
C PRO A 114 -11.14 -36.02 -15.16
N ASN A 115 -11.16 -35.79 -16.48
CA ASN A 115 -10.70 -34.54 -17.07
C ASN A 115 -11.89 -33.66 -17.41
N VAL A 116 -12.31 -32.81 -16.48
CA VAL A 116 -13.34 -31.78 -16.71
C VAL A 116 -12.70 -30.47 -17.17
N HIS A 117 -13.29 -29.82 -18.17
CA HIS A 117 -12.85 -28.52 -18.68
C HIS A 117 -12.77 -27.47 -17.58
N MET A 118 -11.68 -26.71 -17.53
CA MET A 118 -11.39 -25.78 -16.42
C MET A 118 -12.49 -24.72 -16.22
N ALA A 119 -13.08 -24.20 -17.30
CA ALA A 119 -14.16 -23.21 -17.19
C ALA A 119 -15.38 -23.75 -16.43
N LEU A 120 -15.63 -25.07 -16.48
CA LEU A 120 -16.72 -25.71 -15.76
C LEU A 120 -16.37 -25.96 -14.29
N LYS A 121 -15.10 -26.27 -13.99
CA LYS A 121 -14.58 -26.36 -12.62
C LYS A 121 -14.70 -25.02 -11.87
N SER A 122 -14.66 -23.90 -12.58
CA SER A 122 -14.81 -22.55 -12.02
C SER A 122 -16.28 -22.07 -11.87
N ASN A 123 -17.27 -22.96 -11.94
CA ASN A 123 -18.70 -22.65 -11.81
C ASN A 123 -19.25 -21.65 -12.84
N ARG A 124 -18.84 -21.77 -14.12
CA ARG A 124 -19.23 -20.84 -15.19
C ARG A 124 -19.81 -21.51 -16.44
N CYS A 125 -20.89 -22.28 -16.30
CA CYS A 125 -21.68 -22.79 -17.45
C CYS A 125 -22.13 -21.65 -18.36
N THR A 126 -22.49 -20.51 -17.77
CA THR A 126 -22.91 -19.35 -18.53
C THR A 126 -21.78 -18.75 -19.34
N SER A 127 -20.50 -19.05 -19.14
CA SER A 127 -19.44 -18.55 -20.05
C SER A 127 -19.64 -19.04 -21.48
N CYS A 128 -20.15 -20.26 -21.65
CA CYS A 128 -20.37 -20.87 -22.95
C CYS A 128 -21.85 -20.84 -23.36
N HIS A 129 -22.76 -20.94 -22.38
CA HIS A 129 -24.20 -21.00 -22.62
C HIS A 129 -24.92 -19.68 -22.30
N GLN A 130 -25.98 -19.40 -23.03
CA GLN A 130 -26.88 -18.28 -22.82
C GLN A 130 -28.21 -18.84 -22.28
N PRO A 131 -28.39 -18.87 -20.95
CA PRO A 131 -29.44 -19.65 -20.30
C PRO A 131 -30.87 -19.15 -20.58
N HIS A 132 -31.03 -18.01 -21.23
CA HIS A 132 -32.33 -17.47 -21.63
C HIS A 132 -32.69 -17.85 -23.05
N ALA A 133 -31.88 -17.42 -24.01
CA ALA A 133 -32.03 -17.74 -25.42
C ALA A 133 -30.72 -17.44 -26.16
N SER A 134 -30.53 -18.06 -27.33
CA SER A 134 -29.44 -17.80 -28.25
C SER A 134 -29.85 -17.97 -29.71
N LEU A 135 -29.05 -17.41 -30.62
CA LEU A 135 -29.13 -17.71 -32.04
C LEU A 135 -28.48 -19.05 -32.39
N SER A 136 -27.60 -19.54 -31.52
CA SER A 136 -26.83 -20.77 -31.71
C SER A 136 -27.52 -21.98 -31.07
N ARG A 137 -27.31 -23.16 -31.68
CA ARG A 137 -27.87 -24.42 -31.18
C ARG A 137 -27.40 -24.69 -29.75
N HIS A 138 -28.21 -25.43 -28.98
CA HIS A 138 -27.92 -25.78 -27.58
C HIS A 138 -27.64 -24.57 -26.68
N LEU A 139 -28.23 -23.42 -27.02
CA LEU A 139 -28.08 -22.16 -26.29
C LEU A 139 -26.61 -21.72 -26.14
N LEU A 140 -25.74 -22.06 -27.09
CA LEU A 140 -24.35 -21.61 -27.06
C LEU A 140 -24.25 -20.12 -27.35
N ARG A 141 -23.19 -19.45 -26.89
CA ARG A 141 -23.01 -18.01 -27.16
C ARG A 141 -22.44 -17.71 -28.53
N ALA A 142 -21.81 -18.69 -29.16
CA ALA A 142 -21.25 -18.62 -30.48
C ALA A 142 -21.23 -20.03 -31.08
N GLU A 143 -21.19 -20.11 -32.41
CA GLU A 143 -21.10 -21.37 -33.15
C GLU A 143 -19.64 -21.82 -33.34
N THR A 144 -19.45 -23.13 -33.49
CA THR A 144 -18.18 -23.77 -33.90
C THR A 144 -16.96 -23.35 -33.06
N ASN A 145 -15.84 -23.02 -33.70
CA ASN A 145 -14.57 -22.68 -33.05
C ASN A 145 -14.61 -21.32 -32.34
N GLN A 146 -15.51 -20.42 -32.75
CA GLN A 146 -15.57 -19.06 -32.20
C GLN A 146 -15.89 -19.07 -30.71
N LEU A 147 -16.70 -20.04 -30.25
CA LEU A 147 -16.96 -20.23 -28.83
C LEU A 147 -15.69 -20.56 -28.05
N CYS A 148 -14.83 -21.43 -28.60
CA CYS A 148 -13.56 -21.76 -27.97
C CYS A 148 -12.63 -20.54 -27.93
N PHE A 149 -12.64 -19.74 -29.00
CA PHE A 149 -11.78 -18.57 -29.14
C PHE A 149 -12.15 -17.39 -28.23
N THR A 150 -13.30 -17.43 -27.55
CA THR A 150 -13.59 -16.44 -26.49
C THR A 150 -12.64 -16.57 -25.29
N CYS A 151 -11.97 -17.71 -25.14
CA CYS A 151 -10.98 -17.95 -24.08
C CYS A 151 -9.63 -18.42 -24.62
N HIS A 152 -9.60 -19.10 -25.77
CA HIS A 152 -8.38 -19.59 -26.42
C HIS A 152 -7.91 -18.61 -27.49
N LYS A 153 -6.64 -18.17 -27.42
CA LYS A 153 -6.07 -17.24 -28.39
C LYS A 153 -6.09 -17.81 -29.81
N LYS A 154 -6.87 -17.19 -30.70
CA LYS A 154 -7.13 -17.64 -32.08
C LYS A 154 -5.84 -17.83 -32.88
N GLU A 155 -4.86 -16.96 -32.65
CA GLU A 155 -3.57 -16.91 -33.34
C GLU A 155 -2.73 -18.18 -33.14
N ARG A 156 -3.04 -18.97 -32.09
CA ARG A 156 -2.39 -20.27 -31.85
C ARG A 156 -2.89 -21.38 -32.76
N TYR A 157 -4.10 -21.24 -33.30
CA TYR A 157 -4.81 -22.25 -34.07
C TYR A 157 -4.99 -21.87 -35.54
N GLU A 158 -4.75 -20.61 -35.88
CA GLU A 158 -4.74 -20.10 -37.25
C GLU A 158 -3.32 -19.73 -37.67
N LYS A 159 -2.55 -20.73 -38.11
CA LYS A 159 -1.21 -20.56 -38.68
C LYS A 159 -1.22 -20.85 -40.19
N LYS A 160 -0.05 -20.70 -40.84
CA LYS A 160 0.14 -20.90 -42.28
C LYS A 160 -0.42 -22.23 -42.81
N VAL A 161 -0.21 -23.32 -42.08
CA VAL A 161 -0.71 -24.66 -42.41
C VAL A 161 -1.77 -25.04 -41.38
N LEU A 162 -3.02 -25.11 -41.81
CA LEU A 162 -4.16 -25.51 -40.97
C LEU A 162 -4.42 -26.99 -41.11
N HIS A 163 -4.75 -27.65 -40.00
CA HIS A 163 -5.22 -29.02 -40.04
C HIS A 163 -6.69 -29.05 -40.48
N GLN A 164 -6.99 -29.82 -41.53
CA GLN A 164 -8.32 -29.87 -42.17
C GLN A 164 -9.51 -30.04 -41.22
N PRO A 165 -9.45 -30.85 -40.14
CA PRO A 165 -10.53 -30.96 -39.16
C PRO A 165 -10.98 -29.63 -38.52
N LEU A 166 -10.10 -28.63 -38.40
CA LEU A 166 -10.45 -27.30 -37.89
C LEU A 166 -11.42 -26.54 -38.82
N LEU A 167 -11.36 -26.82 -40.12
CA LEU A 167 -12.20 -26.21 -41.15
C LEU A 167 -13.54 -26.94 -41.32
N SER A 168 -13.72 -28.09 -40.67
CA SER A 168 -14.96 -28.84 -40.72
C SER A 168 -16.09 -28.13 -39.94
N SER A 169 -17.35 -28.48 -40.23
CA SER A 169 -18.52 -27.96 -39.49
C SER A 169 -18.51 -28.30 -38.00
N LYS A 170 -17.82 -29.37 -37.59
CA LYS A 170 -17.62 -29.75 -36.18
C LYS A 170 -16.40 -29.05 -35.55
N GLY A 171 -15.46 -28.56 -36.36
CA GLY A 171 -14.29 -27.81 -35.93
C GLY A 171 -13.50 -28.51 -34.81
N CYS A 172 -13.22 -27.80 -33.72
CA CYS A 172 -12.54 -28.32 -32.52
C CYS A 172 -13.22 -29.58 -31.95
N SER A 173 -14.56 -29.67 -32.04
CA SER A 173 -15.33 -30.81 -31.53
C SER A 173 -15.19 -32.08 -32.35
N THR A 174 -14.44 -32.04 -33.45
CA THR A 174 -14.00 -33.24 -34.17
C THR A 174 -13.05 -34.09 -33.32
N CYS A 175 -12.22 -33.44 -32.49
CA CYS A 175 -11.19 -34.10 -31.68
C CYS A 175 -11.40 -33.90 -30.17
N HIS A 176 -12.11 -32.85 -29.75
CA HIS A 176 -12.28 -32.47 -28.35
C HIS A 176 -13.73 -32.62 -27.85
N LEU A 177 -13.89 -32.98 -26.58
CA LEU A 177 -15.14 -32.94 -25.83
C LEU A 177 -15.21 -31.64 -25.01
N SER A 178 -16.30 -30.87 -25.16
CA SER A 178 -16.39 -29.53 -24.56
C SER A 178 -16.57 -29.52 -23.04
N HIS A 179 -17.00 -30.64 -22.45
CA HIS A 179 -17.31 -30.73 -21.01
C HIS A 179 -16.28 -31.54 -20.23
N SER A 180 -16.18 -32.83 -20.51
CA SER A 180 -15.18 -33.70 -19.89
C SER A 180 -14.78 -34.87 -20.78
N SER A 181 -13.62 -35.45 -20.51
CA SER A 181 -13.13 -36.66 -21.17
C SER A 181 -12.38 -37.59 -20.21
N GLU A 182 -12.29 -38.86 -20.61
CA GLU A 182 -11.35 -39.82 -20.02
C GLU A 182 -9.91 -39.42 -20.33
N GLN A 183 -9.69 -38.71 -21.43
CA GLN A 183 -8.37 -38.34 -21.92
C GLN A 183 -7.98 -36.92 -21.51
N LYS A 184 -6.66 -36.71 -21.33
CA LYS A 184 -6.09 -35.38 -21.10
C LYS A 184 -6.41 -34.45 -22.28
N ASN A 185 -6.40 -33.14 -22.04
CA ASN A 185 -6.74 -32.11 -23.03
C ASN A 185 -8.13 -32.30 -23.67
N LEU A 186 -9.02 -33.03 -23.00
CA LEU A 186 -10.38 -33.29 -23.43
C LEU A 186 -10.48 -33.99 -24.79
N LEU A 187 -9.49 -34.80 -25.15
CA LEU A 187 -9.54 -35.54 -26.41
C LEU A 187 -10.64 -36.60 -26.38
N ILE A 188 -11.29 -36.88 -27.50
CA ILE A 188 -12.32 -37.93 -27.59
C ILE A 188 -11.69 -39.31 -27.37
N GLU A 189 -10.46 -39.51 -27.86
CA GLU A 189 -9.64 -40.71 -27.72
C GLU A 189 -8.17 -40.35 -27.50
N ALA A 190 -7.36 -41.32 -27.08
CA ALA A 190 -5.93 -41.10 -26.85
C ALA A 190 -5.15 -40.96 -28.17
N ASP A 191 -4.09 -40.16 -28.16
CA ASP A 191 -3.03 -40.19 -29.19
C ASP A 191 -2.22 -41.50 -29.02
N PRO A 192 -1.96 -42.28 -30.08
CA PRO A 192 -2.17 -42.01 -31.51
C PRO A 192 -3.50 -42.48 -32.12
N ILE A 193 -4.30 -43.25 -31.38
CA ILE A 193 -5.55 -43.85 -31.88
C ILE A 193 -6.46 -42.80 -32.52
N LEU A 194 -6.64 -41.64 -31.87
CA LEU A 194 -7.44 -40.53 -32.39
C LEU A 194 -6.99 -40.08 -33.79
N CYS A 195 -5.68 -39.96 -34.01
CA CYS A 195 -5.12 -39.51 -35.29
C CYS A 195 -5.30 -40.58 -36.36
N LEU A 196 -5.11 -41.85 -36.00
CA LEU A 196 -5.20 -42.99 -36.92
C LEU A 196 -6.61 -43.27 -37.42
N ARG A 197 -7.64 -42.67 -36.80
CA ARG A 197 -9.02 -42.69 -37.34
C ARG A 197 -9.16 -42.00 -38.71
N CYS A 198 -8.27 -41.07 -39.01
CA CYS A 198 -8.25 -40.35 -40.29
C CYS A 198 -6.92 -40.56 -41.06
N HIS A 199 -5.83 -40.83 -40.36
CA HIS A 199 -4.51 -41.05 -40.94
C HIS A 199 -4.18 -42.54 -41.03
N ASP A 200 -4.21 -43.07 -42.23
CA ASP A 200 -3.91 -44.49 -42.48
C ASP A 200 -2.40 -44.75 -42.46
N SER A 201 -1.91 -45.40 -41.41
CA SER A 201 -0.50 -45.76 -41.24
C SER A 201 -0.05 -46.94 -42.10
N SER A 202 -0.96 -47.65 -42.77
CA SER A 202 -0.62 -48.81 -43.62
C SER A 202 -0.13 -48.41 -45.01
N LYS A 203 -0.30 -47.15 -45.41
CA LYS A 203 0.07 -46.66 -46.73
C LYS A 203 1.59 -46.50 -46.86
N ALA A 204 2.15 -46.94 -47.99
CA ALA A 204 3.57 -46.74 -48.32
C ALA A 204 4.01 -45.26 -48.28
N SER A 205 3.10 -44.34 -48.60
CA SER A 205 3.35 -42.89 -48.48
C SER A 205 3.58 -42.44 -47.03
N PHE A 206 2.91 -43.08 -46.06
CA PHE A 206 3.11 -42.81 -44.64
C PHE A 206 4.48 -43.30 -44.18
N GLU A 207 4.84 -44.53 -44.54
CA GLU A 207 6.13 -45.12 -44.22
C GLU A 207 7.29 -44.30 -44.80
N LYS A 208 7.22 -43.95 -46.09
CA LYS A 208 8.21 -43.10 -46.76
C LYS A 208 8.34 -41.72 -46.11
N ALA A 209 7.22 -41.12 -45.69
CA ALA A 209 7.24 -39.80 -45.04
C ALA A 209 7.94 -39.80 -43.66
N HIS A 210 8.08 -40.96 -43.02
CA HIS A 210 8.70 -41.12 -41.71
C HIS A 210 10.02 -41.92 -41.78
N GLY A 211 10.63 -42.02 -42.96
CA GLY A 211 11.93 -42.68 -43.14
C GLY A 211 11.93 -44.18 -42.82
N GLY A 212 10.77 -44.85 -42.93
CA GLY A 212 10.64 -46.28 -42.61
C GLY A 212 10.51 -46.59 -41.12
N TYR A 213 10.54 -45.61 -40.23
CA TYR A 213 10.44 -45.86 -38.79
C TYR A 213 8.99 -46.15 -38.35
N PRO A 214 8.77 -47.09 -37.41
CA PRO A 214 7.43 -47.49 -36.95
C PRO A 214 6.82 -46.48 -35.97
N VAL A 215 6.54 -45.26 -36.45
CA VAL A 215 6.02 -44.14 -35.66
C VAL A 215 4.52 -44.21 -35.39
N ASN A 216 3.81 -45.16 -36.01
CA ASN A 216 2.37 -45.37 -35.83
C ASN A 216 1.98 -45.77 -34.39
N LYS A 217 2.94 -46.25 -33.60
CA LYS A 217 2.78 -46.54 -32.17
C LYS A 217 3.27 -45.38 -31.26
N ALA A 218 3.87 -44.35 -31.83
CA ALA A 218 4.34 -43.18 -31.11
C ALA A 218 3.27 -42.08 -31.05
N LEU A 219 3.44 -41.13 -30.14
CA LEU A 219 2.53 -40.00 -30.00
C LEU A 219 2.74 -39.02 -31.16
N CYS A 220 1.76 -38.92 -32.07
CA CYS A 220 1.82 -38.05 -33.24
C CYS A 220 2.02 -36.59 -32.82
N SER A 221 1.36 -36.19 -31.74
CA SER A 221 1.45 -34.87 -31.14
C SER A 221 2.78 -34.60 -30.42
N ARG A 222 3.82 -35.44 -30.55
CA ARG A 222 5.19 -35.09 -30.13
C ARG A 222 5.98 -34.36 -31.22
N CYS A 223 5.74 -34.71 -32.48
CA CYS A 223 6.43 -34.13 -33.62
C CYS A 223 5.53 -33.20 -34.43
N HIS A 224 4.22 -33.43 -34.40
CA HIS A 224 3.24 -32.62 -35.12
C HIS A 224 2.43 -31.74 -34.17
N ASN A 225 2.03 -30.57 -34.68
CA ASN A 225 0.97 -29.76 -34.12
C ASN A 225 -0.37 -30.23 -34.71
N PRO A 226 -1.26 -30.85 -33.93
CA PRO A 226 -2.51 -31.43 -34.45
C PRO A 226 -3.56 -30.37 -34.82
N HIS A 227 -3.26 -29.08 -34.65
CA HIS A 227 -4.18 -27.98 -34.95
C HIS A 227 -3.70 -27.18 -36.16
N ALA A 228 -2.54 -26.55 -36.04
CA ALA A 228 -1.97 -25.74 -37.10
C ALA A 228 -0.47 -25.51 -36.86
N SER A 229 0.29 -25.36 -37.94
CA SER A 229 1.72 -25.03 -37.86
C SER A 229 2.13 -23.96 -38.85
N SER A 230 3.26 -23.33 -38.56
CA SER A 230 4.01 -22.53 -39.54
C SER A 230 4.80 -23.42 -40.51
N GLU A 231 5.14 -24.64 -40.07
CA GLU A 231 5.93 -25.61 -40.81
C GLU A 231 5.06 -26.54 -41.66
N ALA A 232 5.66 -27.05 -42.74
CA ALA A 232 5.02 -28.02 -43.62
C ALA A 232 4.63 -29.31 -42.86
N LYS A 233 3.63 -30.03 -43.38
CA LYS A 233 3.14 -31.30 -42.82
C LYS A 233 2.75 -31.21 -41.34
N LEU A 234 2.39 -30.02 -40.86
CA LEU A 234 2.04 -29.76 -39.46
C LEU A 234 3.15 -30.12 -38.46
N LEU A 235 4.42 -30.19 -38.86
CA LEU A 235 5.51 -30.32 -37.89
C LEU A 235 5.50 -29.15 -36.91
N ARG A 236 6.00 -29.30 -35.69
CA ARG A 236 6.01 -28.17 -34.75
C ARG A 236 6.88 -27.02 -35.24
N THR A 237 6.69 -25.84 -34.64
CA THR A 237 7.35 -24.58 -35.02
C THR A 237 8.90 -24.66 -35.02
N SER A 238 9.51 -25.46 -34.14
CA SER A 238 10.94 -25.72 -34.12
C SER A 238 11.14 -27.22 -34.30
N VAL A 239 11.86 -27.64 -35.34
CA VAL A 239 12.16 -29.04 -35.64
C VAL A 239 13.67 -29.21 -35.70
N HIS A 240 14.18 -30.30 -35.17
CA HIS A 240 15.60 -30.65 -35.25
C HIS A 240 15.92 -31.19 -36.66
N ASP A 241 17.06 -30.81 -37.23
CA ASP A 241 17.38 -31.07 -38.65
C ASP A 241 17.28 -32.55 -39.07
N PRO A 242 17.84 -33.51 -38.29
CA PRO A 242 17.60 -34.95 -38.47
C PRO A 242 16.13 -35.36 -38.62
N VAL A 243 15.21 -34.72 -37.89
CA VAL A 243 13.77 -35.01 -38.00
C VAL A 243 13.19 -34.35 -39.25
N ALA A 244 13.56 -33.11 -39.53
CA ALA A 244 13.09 -32.38 -40.72
C ALA A 244 13.52 -33.08 -42.03
N SER A 245 14.69 -33.72 -42.00
CA SER A 245 15.30 -34.42 -43.15
C SER A 245 15.05 -35.93 -43.15
N ALA A 246 14.29 -36.47 -42.19
CA ALA A 246 14.03 -37.90 -42.01
C ALA A 246 15.29 -38.78 -41.87
N GLN A 247 16.37 -38.22 -41.29
CA GLN A 247 17.64 -38.89 -41.01
C GLN A 247 17.69 -39.36 -39.55
N CYS A 248 16.72 -40.18 -39.17
CA CYS A 248 16.62 -40.68 -37.79
C CYS A 248 17.81 -41.60 -37.43
N ASP A 249 18.38 -42.28 -38.41
CA ASP A 249 19.52 -43.18 -38.32
C ASP A 249 20.83 -42.48 -37.92
N ALA A 250 20.89 -41.14 -38.01
CA ALA A 250 21.99 -40.36 -37.45
C ALA A 250 22.04 -40.43 -35.91
N CYS A 251 20.92 -40.74 -35.26
CA CYS A 251 20.80 -40.76 -33.80
C CYS A 251 20.26 -42.08 -33.25
N HIS A 252 19.50 -42.81 -34.06
CA HIS A 252 18.80 -44.03 -33.69
C HIS A 252 19.29 -45.22 -34.50
N GLN A 253 19.01 -46.43 -34.00
CA GLN A 253 19.22 -47.65 -34.77
C GLN A 253 18.41 -47.63 -36.09
N PRO A 254 18.84 -48.35 -37.15
CA PRO A 254 18.11 -48.38 -38.42
C PRO A 254 16.65 -48.86 -38.28
N PRO A 255 15.74 -48.46 -39.19
CA PRO A 255 14.31 -48.75 -39.09
C PRO A 255 13.97 -50.26 -39.03
N GLY A 256 14.80 -51.11 -39.65
CA GLY A 256 14.64 -52.57 -39.64
C GLY A 256 15.21 -53.28 -38.38
N SER A 257 15.81 -52.55 -37.45
CA SER A 257 16.34 -53.12 -36.20
C SER A 257 15.20 -53.66 -35.30
N PRO A 258 15.43 -54.67 -34.44
CA PRO A 258 14.47 -55.05 -33.40
C PRO A 258 14.10 -53.91 -32.46
N ARG A 259 14.97 -52.89 -32.32
CA ARG A 259 14.74 -51.70 -31.50
C ARG A 259 15.12 -50.42 -32.26
N PRO A 260 14.32 -49.98 -33.26
CA PRO A 260 14.67 -48.86 -34.14
C PRO A 260 14.89 -47.55 -33.39
N PHE A 261 14.15 -47.29 -32.30
CA PHE A 261 14.28 -46.03 -31.54
C PHE A 261 15.35 -46.06 -30.44
N LEU A 262 16.15 -47.13 -30.33
CA LEU A 262 17.30 -47.12 -29.44
C LEU A 262 18.35 -46.14 -29.99
N THR A 263 18.94 -45.30 -29.13
CA THR A 263 19.99 -44.37 -29.57
C THR A 263 21.29 -45.12 -29.88
N LEU A 264 22.08 -44.58 -30.81
CA LEU A 264 23.39 -45.16 -31.17
C LEU A 264 24.42 -45.03 -30.06
N GLU A 265 24.30 -43.97 -29.25
CA GLU A 265 25.23 -43.66 -28.16
C GLU A 265 24.47 -43.17 -26.92
N GLU A 266 25.23 -43.02 -25.83
CA GLU A 266 24.79 -42.32 -24.63
C GLU A 266 24.48 -40.85 -24.95
N LYS A 267 23.39 -40.34 -24.37
CA LYS A 267 22.76 -39.08 -24.79
C LYS A 267 23.72 -37.88 -24.87
N ASN A 268 24.60 -37.71 -23.89
CA ASN A 268 25.52 -36.57 -23.86
C ASN A 268 26.54 -36.63 -24.99
N LYS A 269 27.08 -37.83 -25.23
CA LYS A 269 28.06 -38.07 -26.29
C LYS A 269 27.38 -37.92 -27.66
N LEU A 270 26.18 -38.47 -27.81
CA LEU A 270 25.38 -38.35 -29.01
C LEU A 270 25.13 -36.88 -29.41
N CYS A 271 24.65 -36.06 -28.48
CA CYS A 271 24.44 -34.64 -28.75
C CYS A 271 25.77 -33.91 -29.03
N GLY A 272 26.83 -34.26 -28.31
CA GLY A 272 28.17 -33.70 -28.47
C GLY A 272 28.78 -33.92 -29.85
N ASN A 273 28.44 -35.01 -30.54
CA ASN A 273 28.96 -35.31 -31.88
C ASN A 273 28.66 -34.20 -32.91
N CYS A 274 27.58 -33.43 -32.72
CA CYS A 274 27.21 -32.31 -33.60
C CYS A 274 27.22 -30.94 -32.89
N HIS A 275 26.92 -30.92 -31.60
CA HIS A 275 26.89 -29.68 -30.82
C HIS A 275 28.22 -29.33 -30.16
N ALA A 276 29.32 -30.08 -30.39
CA ALA A 276 30.66 -29.72 -29.92
C ALA A 276 31.43 -28.86 -30.95
N PRO A 277 32.08 -27.76 -30.53
CA PRO A 277 32.06 -27.22 -29.17
C PRO A 277 30.67 -26.67 -28.85
N PHE A 278 30.20 -26.96 -27.62
CA PHE A 278 28.93 -26.43 -27.12
C PHE A 278 28.92 -24.90 -27.29
N PRO A 279 27.72 -24.27 -27.36
CA PRO A 279 27.60 -22.86 -27.71
C PRO A 279 28.56 -21.98 -26.89
N LYS A 280 29.18 -20.99 -27.55
CA LYS A 280 30.11 -20.01 -26.94
C LYS A 280 29.70 -19.66 -25.51
N GLY A 281 30.60 -19.87 -24.55
CA GLY A 281 30.36 -19.68 -23.12
C GLY A 281 30.25 -20.98 -22.32
N SER A 282 30.13 -22.14 -22.97
CA SER A 282 30.19 -23.46 -22.31
C SER A 282 31.54 -23.81 -21.68
N GLU A 283 32.61 -23.13 -22.09
CA GLU A 283 33.95 -23.24 -21.49
C GLU A 283 34.13 -22.32 -20.27
N ALA A 284 33.11 -21.52 -19.94
CA ALA A 284 33.21 -20.58 -18.85
C ALA A 284 33.21 -21.28 -17.48
N SER A 285 33.87 -20.65 -16.51
CA SER A 285 34.16 -21.23 -15.18
C SER A 285 32.91 -21.58 -14.36
N VAL A 286 31.76 -20.94 -14.61
CA VAL A 286 30.51 -21.21 -13.89
C VAL A 286 29.51 -21.86 -14.84
N ALA A 287 29.41 -23.18 -14.78
CA ALA A 287 28.40 -23.96 -15.50
C ALA A 287 27.14 -24.17 -14.66
N HIS A 288 25.98 -24.08 -15.30
CA HIS A 288 24.68 -24.40 -14.72
C HIS A 288 24.58 -25.92 -14.51
N SER A 289 24.13 -26.37 -13.32
CA SER A 289 24.19 -27.80 -12.94
C SER A 289 23.52 -28.75 -13.96
N PRO A 290 22.32 -28.49 -14.50
CA PRO A 290 21.72 -29.35 -15.51
C PRO A 290 22.56 -29.48 -16.79
N PHE A 291 23.26 -28.41 -17.18
CA PHE A 291 24.15 -28.42 -18.33
C PHE A 291 25.42 -29.23 -18.03
N LYS A 292 26.06 -29.01 -16.88
CA LYS A 292 27.24 -29.75 -16.44
C LYS A 292 27.00 -31.26 -16.34
N GLU A 293 25.80 -31.65 -15.94
CA GLU A 293 25.37 -33.05 -15.82
C GLU A 293 24.85 -33.63 -17.15
N GLY A 294 24.79 -32.83 -18.22
CA GLY A 294 24.30 -33.23 -19.54
C GLY A 294 22.80 -33.55 -19.60
N ARG A 295 22.00 -32.99 -18.68
CA ARG A 295 20.54 -33.13 -18.69
C ARG A 295 19.89 -32.21 -19.73
N CYS A 296 20.31 -32.33 -20.99
CA CYS A 296 19.89 -31.46 -22.10
C CYS A 296 18.38 -31.52 -22.34
N ASP A 297 17.77 -32.70 -22.19
CA ASP A 297 16.33 -32.95 -22.37
C ASP A 297 15.43 -32.39 -21.26
N ALA A 298 16.00 -31.97 -20.12
CA ALA A 298 15.26 -31.25 -19.10
C ALA A 298 14.79 -29.89 -19.64
N CYS A 299 15.58 -29.32 -20.56
CA CYS A 299 15.34 -28.01 -21.15
C CYS A 299 14.95 -28.07 -22.63
N HIS A 300 15.45 -29.06 -23.37
CA HIS A 300 15.25 -29.21 -24.81
C HIS A 300 14.39 -30.44 -25.17
N GLN A 301 13.64 -30.36 -26.26
CA GLN A 301 12.97 -31.49 -26.91
C GLN A 301 13.75 -31.82 -28.19
N PRO A 302 14.58 -32.89 -28.20
CA PRO A 302 15.56 -33.12 -29.25
C PRO A 302 14.98 -33.38 -30.65
N HIS A 303 13.67 -33.58 -30.77
CA HIS A 303 13.00 -33.83 -32.05
C HIS A 303 12.27 -32.60 -32.59
N ALA A 304 11.31 -32.09 -31.82
CA ALA A 304 10.50 -30.95 -32.23
C ALA A 304 9.86 -30.26 -31.02
N SER A 305 9.61 -28.96 -31.11
CA SER A 305 8.96 -28.15 -30.09
C SER A 305 8.13 -27.01 -30.67
N GLU A 306 7.13 -26.56 -29.94
CA GLU A 306 6.41 -25.31 -30.23
C GLU A 306 7.23 -24.06 -29.87
N TYR A 307 8.33 -24.24 -29.14
CA TYR A 307 9.18 -23.15 -28.66
C TYR A 307 10.48 -23.10 -29.46
N PRO A 308 11.02 -21.89 -29.72
CA PRO A 308 12.27 -21.72 -30.45
C PRO A 308 13.43 -22.48 -29.81
N ARG A 309 14.43 -22.87 -30.62
CA ARG A 309 15.61 -23.61 -30.16
C ARG A 309 15.25 -24.90 -29.41
N LEU A 310 14.16 -25.53 -29.83
CA LEU A 310 13.70 -26.81 -29.31
C LEU A 310 13.44 -26.80 -27.80
N LEU A 311 13.09 -25.68 -27.17
CA LEU A 311 12.88 -25.65 -25.72
C LEU A 311 11.62 -26.43 -25.30
N THR A 312 11.59 -27.01 -24.10
CA THR A 312 10.41 -27.75 -23.62
C THR A 312 9.24 -26.83 -23.25
N LYS A 313 9.53 -25.57 -22.92
CA LYS A 313 8.60 -24.50 -22.55
C LYS A 313 9.09 -23.14 -23.05
N GLY A 314 8.28 -22.10 -22.87
CA GLY A 314 8.72 -20.72 -23.06
C GLY A 314 9.87 -20.36 -22.12
N THR A 315 10.72 -19.41 -22.53
CA THR A 315 12.00 -19.10 -21.88
C THR A 315 11.92 -18.93 -20.36
N SER A 316 11.06 -18.05 -19.85
CA SER A 316 10.96 -17.82 -18.39
C SER A 316 10.31 -18.99 -17.65
N GLU A 317 9.24 -19.58 -18.22
CA GLU A 317 8.54 -20.74 -17.64
C GLU A 317 9.46 -21.96 -17.52
N LEU A 318 10.43 -22.10 -18.42
CA LEU A 318 11.45 -23.14 -18.37
C LEU A 318 12.27 -23.06 -17.09
N CYS A 319 12.76 -21.86 -16.76
CA CYS A 319 13.54 -21.61 -15.55
C CYS A 319 12.70 -21.88 -14.28
N PHE A 320 11.43 -21.47 -14.28
CA PHE A 320 10.54 -21.61 -13.12
C PHE A 320 10.15 -23.05 -12.79
N ASN A 321 10.36 -24.01 -13.70
CA ASN A 321 10.16 -25.43 -13.38
C ASN A 321 11.02 -25.86 -12.18
N CYS A 322 12.24 -25.32 -12.07
CA CYS A 322 13.15 -25.55 -10.96
C CYS A 322 13.20 -24.34 -10.01
N HIS A 323 13.22 -23.12 -10.54
CA HIS A 323 13.27 -21.88 -9.76
C HIS A 323 11.88 -21.30 -9.49
N LYS A 324 11.03 -22.08 -8.83
CA LYS A 324 9.59 -21.78 -8.65
C LYS A 324 9.31 -20.41 -8.03
N GLU A 325 10.09 -20.02 -7.02
CA GLU A 325 9.96 -18.73 -6.34
C GLU A 325 10.15 -17.52 -7.28
N LYS A 326 10.88 -17.70 -8.39
CA LYS A 326 11.10 -16.64 -9.38
C LYS A 326 9.94 -16.49 -10.38
N GLY A 327 9.01 -17.44 -10.38
CA GLY A 327 7.81 -17.41 -11.22
C GLY A 327 6.64 -16.64 -10.61
N GLU A 328 6.79 -16.13 -9.38
CA GLU A 328 5.79 -15.27 -8.76
C GLU A 328 5.68 -13.93 -9.52
N LYS A 329 4.47 -13.37 -9.57
CA LYS A 329 4.22 -12.09 -10.23
C LYS A 329 4.20 -10.98 -9.17
N PRO A 330 5.32 -10.25 -8.98
CA PRO A 330 5.35 -9.15 -8.03
C PRO A 330 4.48 -7.99 -8.51
N ALA A 331 4.03 -7.14 -7.58
CA ALA A 331 3.28 -5.92 -7.90
C ALA A 331 4.10 -4.94 -8.76
N PHE A 332 5.42 -4.89 -8.55
CA PHE A 332 6.37 -4.09 -9.32
C PHE A 332 7.39 -5.03 -10.01
N PRO A 333 7.04 -5.62 -11.17
CA PRO A 333 7.94 -6.50 -11.89
C PRO A 333 9.08 -5.73 -12.55
N HIS A 334 10.28 -6.32 -12.54
CA HIS A 334 11.37 -5.75 -13.31
C HIS A 334 11.13 -5.98 -14.81
N LYS A 335 11.10 -4.89 -15.59
CA LYS A 335 10.75 -4.91 -17.02
C LYS A 335 11.52 -5.97 -17.86
N PRO A 336 12.84 -6.18 -17.69
CA PRO A 336 13.56 -7.22 -18.43
C PRO A 336 13.05 -8.63 -18.15
N VAL A 337 12.64 -8.93 -16.91
CA VAL A 337 12.10 -10.26 -16.53
C VAL A 337 10.72 -10.50 -17.13
N ALA A 338 9.91 -9.44 -17.24
CA ALA A 338 8.59 -9.49 -17.88
C ALA A 338 8.62 -9.40 -19.42
N SER A 339 9.81 -9.21 -20.01
CA SER A 339 9.99 -9.11 -21.46
C SER A 339 10.02 -10.47 -22.14
N GLU A 340 9.96 -10.50 -23.48
CA GLU A 340 10.09 -11.74 -24.26
C GLU A 340 11.43 -12.45 -24.07
N LYS A 341 12.52 -11.69 -23.92
CA LYS A 341 13.84 -12.25 -23.59
C LYS A 341 13.89 -12.78 -22.15
N GLY A 342 13.05 -12.23 -21.27
CA GLY A 342 12.86 -12.70 -19.90
C GLY A 342 14.18 -12.82 -19.14
N CYS A 343 14.39 -13.98 -18.50
CA CYS A 343 15.59 -14.32 -17.75
C CYS A 343 16.88 -14.19 -18.58
N LEU A 344 16.81 -14.45 -19.89
CA LEU A 344 17.97 -14.40 -20.79
C LEU A 344 18.43 -12.98 -21.12
N SER A 345 17.71 -11.95 -20.65
CA SER A 345 18.19 -10.57 -20.72
C SER A 345 19.39 -10.32 -19.80
N CYS A 346 19.52 -11.13 -18.74
CA CYS A 346 20.55 -10.97 -17.72
C CYS A 346 21.34 -12.25 -17.47
N HIS A 347 20.76 -13.43 -17.74
CA HIS A 347 21.39 -14.73 -17.46
C HIS A 347 21.77 -15.49 -18.75
N ALA A 348 22.91 -16.16 -18.71
CA ALA A 348 23.28 -17.20 -19.64
C ALA A 348 22.67 -18.55 -19.20
N PRO A 349 22.01 -19.32 -20.08
CA PRO A 349 21.24 -20.50 -19.69
C PRO A 349 22.11 -21.74 -19.37
N HIS A 350 23.32 -21.81 -19.92
CA HIS A 350 24.21 -22.98 -19.81
C HIS A 350 25.40 -22.71 -18.91
N ALA A 351 26.14 -21.64 -19.18
CA ALA A 351 27.34 -21.28 -18.45
C ALA A 351 27.67 -19.79 -18.64
N SER A 352 28.36 -19.21 -17.68
CA SER A 352 28.87 -17.83 -17.74
C SER A 352 30.23 -17.73 -17.04
N ALA A 353 30.99 -16.69 -17.39
CA ALA A 353 32.19 -16.29 -16.64
C ALA A 353 31.86 -15.66 -15.28
N HIS A 354 30.59 -15.29 -15.05
CA HIS A 354 30.14 -14.61 -13.83
C HIS A 354 29.27 -15.50 -12.96
N LYS A 355 29.36 -15.30 -11.64
CA LYS A 355 28.49 -15.96 -10.63
C LYS A 355 27.01 -15.75 -10.96
N SER A 356 26.18 -16.70 -10.55
CA SER A 356 24.73 -16.69 -10.84
C SER A 356 24.39 -16.66 -12.34
N LEU A 357 25.33 -17.09 -13.19
CA LEU A 357 25.18 -17.15 -14.65
C LEU A 357 24.89 -15.79 -15.29
N LEU A 358 25.35 -14.69 -14.71
CA LEU A 358 25.06 -13.36 -15.28
C LEU A 358 25.82 -13.13 -16.58
N LEU A 359 25.22 -12.42 -17.55
CA LEU A 359 25.88 -12.04 -18.80
C LEU A 359 27.00 -11.01 -18.57
N VAL A 360 26.84 -10.16 -17.56
CA VAL A 360 27.81 -9.13 -17.13
C VAL A 360 27.91 -9.18 -15.61
N GLY A 361 29.12 -9.04 -15.07
CA GLY A 361 29.36 -9.08 -13.63
C GLY A 361 28.98 -7.78 -12.90
N GLY A 362 28.46 -7.95 -11.68
CA GLY A 362 28.26 -6.84 -10.73
C GLY A 362 27.26 -5.77 -11.17
N SER A 363 27.50 -4.54 -10.75
CA SER A 363 26.64 -3.38 -11.04
C SER A 363 26.64 -2.94 -12.50
N GLU A 364 27.68 -3.28 -13.26
CA GLU A 364 27.76 -2.92 -14.69
C GLU A 364 26.61 -3.54 -15.50
N LEU A 365 26.10 -4.71 -15.08
CA LEU A 365 24.87 -5.28 -15.65
C LEU A 365 23.67 -4.33 -15.49
N CYS A 366 23.52 -3.74 -14.31
CA CYS A 366 22.45 -2.80 -14.02
C CYS A 366 22.64 -1.50 -14.82
N TYR A 367 23.88 -0.97 -14.85
CA TYR A 367 24.20 0.30 -15.52
C TYR A 367 24.08 0.24 -17.04
N GLY A 368 24.14 -0.95 -17.65
CA GLY A 368 23.82 -1.12 -19.07
C GLY A 368 22.42 -0.61 -19.45
N CYS A 369 21.47 -0.61 -18.51
CA CYS A 369 20.14 -0.02 -18.69
C CYS A 369 19.89 1.21 -17.80
N HIS A 370 20.46 1.26 -16.60
CA HIS A 370 20.26 2.31 -15.60
C HIS A 370 21.40 3.34 -15.61
N THR A 371 21.71 3.89 -16.79
CA THR A 371 22.85 4.80 -16.99
C THR A 371 22.77 6.06 -16.13
N LYS A 372 21.58 6.68 -16.02
CA LYS A 372 21.38 7.89 -15.20
C LYS A 372 21.61 7.63 -13.71
N THR A 373 21.24 6.45 -13.22
CA THR A 373 21.45 6.12 -11.80
C THR A 373 22.92 6.10 -11.45
N ARG A 374 23.79 5.70 -12.39
CA ARG A 374 25.26 5.66 -12.21
C ARG A 374 25.84 7.03 -11.84
N GLU A 375 25.23 8.12 -12.32
CA GLU A 375 25.69 9.49 -12.04
C GLU A 375 25.72 9.79 -10.54
N ALA A 376 24.79 9.22 -9.76
CA ALA A 376 24.74 9.40 -8.31
C ALA A 376 25.97 8.87 -7.58
N GLN A 377 26.78 7.99 -8.20
CA GLN A 377 28.04 7.54 -7.61
C GLN A 377 29.09 8.66 -7.55
N ARG A 378 28.92 9.70 -8.39
CA ARG A 378 29.82 10.87 -8.47
C ARG A 378 29.31 12.07 -7.67
N ALA A 379 28.18 11.91 -6.97
CA ALA A 379 27.66 12.97 -6.12
C ALA A 379 28.67 13.33 -5.02
N ARG A 380 28.63 14.57 -4.52
CA ARG A 380 29.54 15.02 -3.45
C ARG A 380 29.50 14.14 -2.20
N THR A 381 28.31 13.64 -1.85
CA THR A 381 28.08 12.71 -0.74
C THR A 381 27.48 11.42 -1.30
N PRO A 382 28.30 10.48 -1.80
CA PRO A 382 27.81 9.19 -2.25
C PRO A 382 27.45 8.31 -1.05
N HIS A 383 26.48 7.40 -1.21
CA HIS A 383 26.06 6.51 -0.14
C HIS A 383 26.51 5.07 -0.40
N SER A 384 27.23 4.47 0.56
CA SER A 384 27.43 3.01 0.62
C SER A 384 26.13 2.37 1.12
N PRO A 385 25.63 1.25 0.56
CA PRO A 385 26.28 0.30 -0.37
C PRO A 385 26.24 0.67 -1.86
N PHE A 386 25.49 1.70 -2.24
CA PHE A 386 25.29 2.06 -3.65
C PHE A 386 26.59 2.48 -4.35
N SER A 387 27.46 3.25 -3.67
CA SER A 387 28.79 3.64 -4.18
C SER A 387 29.65 2.43 -4.55
N ASN A 388 29.45 1.29 -3.88
CA ASN A 388 30.19 0.05 -4.11
C ASN A 388 29.57 -0.81 -5.23
N GLY A 389 28.46 -0.36 -5.84
CA GLY A 389 27.73 -1.13 -6.85
C GLY A 389 26.87 -2.25 -6.28
N GLU A 390 26.56 -2.23 -4.98
CA GLU A 390 25.78 -3.29 -4.32
C GLU A 390 24.27 -3.01 -4.42
N CYS A 391 23.77 -2.84 -5.64
CA CYS A 391 22.37 -2.50 -5.90
C CYS A 391 21.41 -3.52 -5.28
N GLN A 392 21.80 -4.80 -5.33
CA GLN A 392 20.99 -5.89 -4.80
C GLN A 392 20.85 -5.87 -3.28
N THR A 393 21.59 -5.05 -2.52
CA THR A 393 21.39 -4.94 -1.07
C THR A 393 20.06 -4.28 -0.74
N CYS A 394 19.64 -3.32 -1.57
CA CYS A 394 18.40 -2.57 -1.38
C CYS A 394 17.32 -2.94 -2.39
N HIS A 395 17.69 -3.39 -3.60
CA HIS A 395 16.75 -3.72 -4.67
C HIS A 395 16.68 -5.21 -4.98
N ASN A 396 15.52 -5.68 -5.44
CA ASN A 396 15.36 -7.01 -6.02
C ASN A 396 15.38 -6.91 -7.55
N PRO A 397 16.44 -7.39 -8.23
CA PRO A 397 16.56 -7.31 -9.69
C PRO A 397 15.55 -8.18 -10.46
N HIS A 398 14.76 -9.02 -9.79
CA HIS A 398 13.66 -9.77 -10.40
C HIS A 398 12.29 -9.08 -10.26
N GLY A 399 12.22 -8.00 -9.48
CA GLY A 399 10.99 -7.31 -9.10
C GLY A 399 10.58 -7.58 -7.66
N SER A 400 9.74 -6.71 -7.08
CA SER A 400 9.27 -6.84 -5.70
C SER A 400 7.83 -6.30 -5.52
N ASN A 401 7.26 -6.51 -4.34
CA ASN A 401 5.95 -5.96 -3.98
C ASN A 401 6.04 -4.53 -3.42
N VAL A 402 7.20 -3.89 -3.51
CA VAL A 402 7.47 -2.54 -2.98
C VAL A 402 7.86 -1.62 -4.14
N PRO A 403 7.43 -0.34 -4.15
CA PRO A 403 7.81 0.61 -5.17
C PRO A 403 9.33 0.66 -5.42
N ASN A 404 9.72 0.96 -6.66
CA ASN A 404 11.11 0.98 -7.11
C ASN A 404 11.86 -0.36 -6.91
N MET A 405 11.13 -1.47 -6.78
CA MET A 405 11.69 -2.81 -6.60
C MET A 405 12.58 -2.92 -5.36
N ALA A 406 12.31 -2.14 -4.32
CA ALA A 406 13.03 -2.28 -3.05
C ALA A 406 12.78 -3.67 -2.44
N GLN A 407 13.76 -4.23 -1.74
CA GLN A 407 13.64 -5.56 -1.12
C GLN A 407 12.54 -5.61 -0.04
N ASN A 408 12.33 -4.49 0.66
CA ASN A 408 11.34 -4.35 1.72
C ASN A 408 10.89 -2.87 1.80
N ARG A 409 10.00 -2.54 2.75
CA ARG A 409 9.67 -1.15 3.09
C ARG A 409 10.95 -0.37 3.37
N LEU A 410 11.02 0.88 2.90
CA LEU A 410 12.28 1.60 2.81
C LEU A 410 12.96 1.79 4.17
N ASP A 411 12.19 2.09 5.22
CA ASP A 411 12.68 2.16 6.58
C ASP A 411 13.35 0.85 7.04
N GLN A 412 12.75 -0.31 6.76
CA GLN A 412 13.32 -1.61 7.10
C GLN A 412 14.60 -1.89 6.32
N VAL A 413 14.66 -1.47 5.05
CA VAL A 413 15.90 -1.54 4.26
C VAL A 413 16.99 -0.65 4.89
N CYS A 414 16.65 0.58 5.26
CA CYS A 414 17.59 1.52 5.88
C CYS A 414 18.05 1.03 7.27
N TYR A 415 17.13 0.59 8.13
CA TYR A 415 17.43 0.12 9.48
C TYR A 415 18.21 -1.19 9.51
N GLY A 416 18.16 -1.98 8.43
CA GLY A 416 19.04 -3.14 8.28
C GLY A 416 20.52 -2.81 8.50
N CYS A 417 20.95 -1.61 8.07
CA CYS A 417 22.30 -1.09 8.30
C CYS A 417 22.34 0.02 9.38
N HIS A 418 21.31 0.86 9.46
CA HIS A 418 21.21 1.97 10.42
C HIS A 418 20.38 1.58 11.65
N GLN A 419 20.79 0.53 12.35
CA GLN A 419 20.00 -0.07 13.44
C GLN A 419 19.72 0.92 14.59
N ASP A 420 20.69 1.77 14.90
CA ASP A 420 20.52 2.81 15.93
C ASP A 420 19.42 3.83 15.60
N ALA A 421 19.14 4.04 14.31
CA ALA A 421 18.18 5.03 13.87
C ALA A 421 16.74 4.62 14.24
N GLU A 422 16.42 3.33 14.20
CA GLU A 422 15.09 2.82 14.51
C GLU A 422 14.67 3.17 15.94
N GLY A 423 15.54 2.91 16.91
CA GLY A 423 15.31 3.29 18.32
C GLY A 423 15.36 4.79 18.56
N LYS A 424 16.21 5.52 17.83
CA LYS A 424 16.34 6.99 17.95
C LYS A 424 15.14 7.74 17.38
N PHE A 425 14.46 7.20 16.37
CA PHE A 425 13.33 7.87 15.73
C PHE A 425 11.98 7.50 16.34
N LEU A 426 11.95 6.44 17.15
CA LEU A 426 10.77 6.08 17.94
C LEU A 426 10.60 7.03 19.14
N LYS A 427 9.93 8.16 18.90
CA LYS A 427 9.70 9.22 19.88
C LYS A 427 8.21 9.50 20.05
N THR A 428 7.83 10.14 21.17
CA THR A 428 6.43 10.48 21.46
C THR A 428 5.81 11.36 20.38
N TYR A 429 6.59 12.30 19.83
CA TYR A 429 6.19 13.18 18.74
C TYR A 429 7.13 12.95 17.55
N GLY A 430 6.72 12.06 16.65
CA GLY A 430 7.48 11.74 15.43
C GLY A 430 7.11 12.63 14.25
N HIS A 431 8.09 12.94 13.41
CA HIS A 431 7.81 13.61 12.14
C HIS A 431 7.14 12.62 11.16
N ARG A 432 6.02 13.04 10.55
CA ARG A 432 5.14 12.14 9.80
C ARG A 432 5.85 11.31 8.71
N PRO A 433 6.73 11.87 7.85
CA PRO A 433 7.46 11.08 6.86
C PRO A 433 8.32 9.98 7.47
N VAL A 434 8.86 10.17 8.67
CA VAL A 434 9.67 9.16 9.37
C VAL A 434 8.79 8.05 9.91
N MET A 435 7.65 8.39 10.52
CA MET A 435 6.69 7.41 11.01
C MET A 435 6.08 6.55 9.88
N GLU A 436 5.92 7.13 8.69
CA GLU A 436 5.45 6.43 7.49
C GLU A 436 6.57 5.69 6.74
N GLY A 437 7.82 5.76 7.22
CA GLY A 437 8.97 5.11 6.60
C GLY A 437 9.37 5.67 5.22
N SER A 438 9.00 6.92 4.95
CA SER A 438 9.23 7.63 3.69
C SER A 438 10.50 8.48 3.73
N CYS A 439 11.64 7.87 4.08
CA CYS A 439 12.93 8.55 4.22
C CYS A 439 13.34 9.34 2.95
N GLN A 440 12.94 8.85 1.78
CA GLN A 440 13.32 9.38 0.46
C GLN A 440 12.74 10.77 0.15
N VAL A 441 11.75 11.25 0.92
CA VAL A 441 11.23 12.61 0.73
C VAL A 441 12.23 13.67 1.17
N CYS A 442 13.06 13.31 2.16
CA CYS A 442 14.12 14.17 2.70
C CYS A 442 15.51 13.74 2.24
N HIS A 443 15.74 12.44 2.04
CA HIS A 443 17.05 11.87 1.70
C HIS A 443 17.12 11.29 0.28
N ARG A 444 18.27 11.42 -0.40
CA ARG A 444 18.62 10.74 -1.64
C ARG A 444 19.52 9.54 -1.35
N SER A 445 18.91 8.36 -1.28
CA SER A 445 19.55 7.12 -0.80
C SER A 445 20.75 6.61 -1.62
N HIS A 446 20.95 7.09 -2.86
CA HIS A 446 22.11 6.73 -3.67
C HIS A 446 23.27 7.72 -3.52
N GLY A 447 22.96 8.98 -3.25
CA GLY A 447 23.94 10.05 -3.16
C GLY A 447 23.27 11.42 -3.29
N SER A 448 23.85 12.43 -2.64
CA SER A 448 23.40 13.81 -2.75
C SER A 448 24.58 14.79 -2.81
N GLU A 449 24.31 15.98 -3.31
CA GLU A 449 25.22 17.12 -3.20
C GLU A 449 25.28 17.68 -1.77
N GLU A 450 24.22 17.42 -0.98
CA GLU A 450 24.12 17.87 0.40
C GLU A 450 24.59 16.81 1.39
N LYS A 451 25.16 17.28 2.52
CA LYS A 451 25.54 16.41 3.65
C LYS A 451 24.31 15.68 4.21
N GLY A 452 24.52 14.49 4.76
CA GLY A 452 23.42 13.66 5.30
C GLY A 452 22.46 13.16 4.22
N LEU A 453 22.88 13.16 2.95
CA LEU A 453 22.09 12.75 1.79
C LEU A 453 20.83 13.59 1.58
N LEU A 454 20.76 14.83 2.05
CA LEU A 454 19.53 15.62 1.95
C LEU A 454 19.17 15.97 0.51
N VAL A 455 17.88 16.00 0.17
CA VAL A 455 17.40 16.36 -1.18
C VAL A 455 17.60 17.85 -1.48
N LEU A 456 17.51 18.70 -0.45
CA LEU A 456 17.74 20.14 -0.48
C LEU A 456 18.42 20.59 0.80
N LYS A 457 19.02 21.79 0.78
CA LYS A 457 19.74 22.37 1.91
C LYS A 457 18.81 23.09 2.89
N GLY A 458 18.98 22.82 4.18
CA GLY A 458 18.40 23.60 5.28
C GLY A 458 16.89 23.84 5.17
N ALA A 459 16.45 25.07 5.45
CA ALA A 459 15.04 25.45 5.45
C ALA A 459 14.31 25.22 4.11
N GLN A 460 15.03 25.21 2.97
CA GLN A 460 14.42 24.93 1.66
C GLN A 460 13.82 23.53 1.59
N LEU A 461 14.39 22.56 2.33
CA LEU A 461 13.82 21.22 2.43
C LEU A 461 12.49 21.23 3.17
N CYS A 462 12.45 21.91 4.33
CA CYS A 462 11.25 22.02 5.16
C CYS A 462 10.12 22.77 4.45
N ALA A 463 10.47 23.83 3.69
CA ALA A 463 9.53 24.65 2.96
C ALA A 463 8.72 23.87 1.90
N LYS A 464 9.19 22.71 1.44
CA LYS A 464 8.41 21.85 0.52
C LYS A 464 7.05 21.43 1.10
N CYS A 465 6.97 21.29 2.42
CA CYS A 465 5.75 20.88 3.12
C CYS A 465 5.24 21.96 4.07
N HIS A 466 6.12 22.80 4.62
CA HIS A 466 5.78 23.88 5.54
C HIS A 466 5.74 25.25 4.84
N ALA A 467 5.39 25.29 3.56
CA ALA A 467 5.40 26.51 2.75
C ALA A 467 4.58 27.65 3.40
N ASP A 468 3.42 27.35 3.96
CA ASP A 468 2.56 28.36 4.59
C ASP A 468 3.21 29.03 5.79
N LEU A 469 3.99 28.28 6.58
CA LEU A 469 4.76 28.83 7.68
C LEU A 469 5.87 29.76 7.18
N MET A 470 6.49 29.41 6.04
CA MET A 470 7.61 30.13 5.44
C MET A 470 7.20 31.29 4.53
N LYS A 471 5.90 31.56 4.35
CA LYS A 471 5.44 32.71 3.58
C LYS A 471 5.83 34.02 4.26
N ASP A 472 6.49 34.89 3.52
CA ASP A 472 6.75 36.26 3.95
C ASP A 472 5.45 37.05 3.90
N GLU A 473 4.99 37.50 5.07
CA GLU A 473 3.88 38.44 5.16
C GLU A 473 4.42 39.83 5.51
N PRO A 474 3.98 40.87 4.78
CA PRO A 474 4.34 42.24 5.13
C PRO A 474 3.94 42.56 6.56
N ALA A 475 4.81 43.26 7.29
CA ALA A 475 4.60 43.71 8.67
C ALA A 475 4.53 42.59 9.75
N MET A 476 5.24 41.47 9.55
CA MET A 476 5.54 40.53 10.63
C MET A 476 6.99 40.66 11.10
N THR A 477 7.18 40.61 12.41
CA THR A 477 8.48 40.45 13.05
C THR A 477 8.80 38.97 13.14
N ALA A 478 9.88 38.54 12.50
CA ALA A 478 10.38 37.17 12.57
C ALA A 478 11.45 37.05 13.66
N HIS A 479 11.42 35.91 14.37
CA HIS A 479 12.44 35.52 15.31
C HIS A 479 13.74 35.23 14.54
N PRO A 480 14.92 35.78 14.92
CA PRO A 480 16.12 35.68 14.09
C PRO A 480 16.50 34.25 13.67
N PRO A 481 16.53 33.23 14.56
CA PRO A 481 16.81 31.85 14.13
C PRO A 481 15.81 31.30 13.11
N PHE A 482 14.55 31.77 13.16
CA PHE A 482 13.54 31.39 12.18
C PHE A 482 13.76 32.11 10.84
N ALA A 483 14.05 33.42 10.87
CA ALA A 483 14.35 34.21 9.68
C ALA A 483 15.60 33.71 8.93
N GLU A 484 16.59 33.22 9.67
CA GLU A 484 17.83 32.64 9.14
C GLU A 484 17.65 31.19 8.64
N GLY A 485 16.52 30.55 8.96
CA GLY A 485 16.22 29.19 8.54
C GLY A 485 16.88 28.09 9.39
N ASP A 486 17.31 28.42 10.61
CA ASP A 486 17.99 27.52 11.54
C ASP A 486 17.00 26.70 12.38
N CYS A 487 16.08 26.01 11.69
CA CYS A 487 15.01 25.26 12.33
C CYS A 487 15.53 24.18 13.30
N LEU A 488 16.67 23.55 12.96
CA LEU A 488 17.21 22.40 13.70
C LEU A 488 17.89 22.76 15.02
N THR A 489 18.10 24.05 15.29
CA THR A 489 18.55 24.52 16.61
C THR A 489 17.46 24.25 17.66
N CYS A 490 16.20 24.41 17.27
CA CYS A 490 15.04 24.25 18.14
C CYS A 490 14.27 22.96 17.88
N HIS A 491 14.30 22.40 16.67
CA HIS A 491 13.51 21.24 16.28
C HIS A 491 14.36 20.01 15.94
N ASP A 492 13.82 18.83 16.24
CA ASP A 492 14.31 17.56 15.71
C ASP A 492 13.47 17.16 14.49
N ALA A 493 14.10 17.09 13.31
CA ALA A 493 13.42 16.78 12.05
C ALA A 493 12.93 15.32 11.94
N HIS A 494 13.39 14.43 12.81
CA HIS A 494 12.96 13.02 12.81
C HIS A 494 11.92 12.76 13.90
N GLY A 495 12.11 13.35 15.08
CA GLY A 495 11.13 13.31 16.16
C GLY A 495 11.73 13.59 17.53
N SER A 496 10.88 13.94 18.49
CA SER A 496 11.31 14.24 19.86
C SER A 496 10.29 13.75 20.89
N ASN A 497 10.70 13.73 22.16
CA ASN A 497 9.79 13.44 23.28
C ASN A 497 9.10 14.69 23.83
N THR A 498 9.32 15.85 23.22
CA THR A 498 8.73 17.13 23.62
C THR A 498 7.74 17.61 22.55
N LYS A 499 6.68 18.28 23.02
CA LYS A 499 5.60 18.75 22.15
C LYS A 499 6.16 19.73 21.12
N GLY A 500 5.71 19.63 19.88
CA GLY A 500 6.22 20.47 18.79
C GLY A 500 7.54 19.98 18.18
N MET A 501 7.98 18.75 18.51
CA MET A 501 9.23 18.17 18.00
C MET A 501 10.45 19.02 18.33
N THR A 502 10.50 19.59 19.53
CA THR A 502 11.63 20.44 19.94
C THR A 502 12.83 19.61 20.41
N THR A 503 14.04 20.16 20.33
CA THR A 503 15.26 19.47 20.80
C THR A 503 15.33 19.38 22.33
N ASN A 504 14.63 20.27 23.03
CA ASN A 504 14.53 20.29 24.49
C ASN A 504 13.16 20.81 24.96
N LYS A 505 12.90 20.75 26.27
CA LYS A 505 11.74 21.42 26.88
C LYS A 505 11.85 22.93 26.68
N GLU A 506 10.69 23.58 26.59
CA GLU A 506 10.54 24.99 26.20
C GLU A 506 11.43 25.96 26.98
N GLY A 507 11.39 25.94 28.31
CA GLY A 507 12.23 26.80 29.15
C GLY A 507 13.72 26.62 28.88
N PRO A 508 14.31 25.43 29.14
CA PRO A 508 15.71 25.17 28.85
C PRO A 508 16.13 25.47 27.41
N LEU A 509 15.25 25.24 26.43
CA LEU A 509 15.49 25.58 25.03
C LEU A 509 15.64 27.09 24.85
N CYS A 510 14.65 27.87 25.30
CA CYS A 510 14.67 29.33 25.15
C CYS A 510 15.81 29.97 25.97
N PHE A 511 16.06 29.48 27.20
CA PHE A 511 17.10 30.03 28.08
C PHE A 511 18.52 29.77 27.59
N SER A 512 18.71 28.85 26.64
CA SER A 512 20.02 28.63 26.02
C SER A 512 20.52 29.86 25.23
N CYS A 513 19.60 30.72 24.77
CA CYS A 513 19.91 32.00 24.12
C CYS A 513 19.40 33.20 24.93
N HIS A 514 18.31 33.04 25.70
CA HIS A 514 17.71 34.10 26.51
C HIS A 514 18.07 33.97 28.00
N GLU A 515 19.37 33.95 28.31
CA GLU A 515 19.88 33.72 29.67
C GLU A 515 19.37 34.76 30.68
N GLU A 516 19.19 36.00 30.25
CA GLU A 516 18.70 37.10 31.12
C GLU A 516 17.32 36.81 31.72
N ILE A 517 16.43 36.16 30.95
CA ILE A 517 15.11 35.75 31.48
C ILE A 517 15.25 34.66 32.54
N SER A 518 16.22 33.74 32.38
CA SER A 518 16.54 32.75 33.41
C SER A 518 17.05 33.42 34.70
N LYS A 519 17.83 34.50 34.59
CA LYS A 519 18.28 35.29 35.75
C LYS A 519 17.11 35.98 36.46
N VAL A 520 16.15 36.52 35.71
CA VAL A 520 14.90 37.08 36.28
C VAL A 520 14.14 35.99 37.04
N LEU A 521 13.96 34.81 36.44
CA LEU A 521 13.29 33.68 37.09
C LEU A 521 13.96 33.27 38.42
N LYS A 522 15.28 33.38 38.53
CA LYS A 522 16.03 33.04 39.75
C LYS A 522 16.00 34.13 40.81
N SER A 523 16.03 35.40 40.40
CA SER A 523 16.22 36.56 41.30
C SER A 523 14.93 37.30 41.69
N ALA A 524 13.85 37.15 40.92
CA ALA A 524 12.59 37.85 41.17
C ALA A 524 11.90 37.35 42.45
N ARG A 525 11.37 38.29 43.24
CA ARG A 525 10.59 38.04 44.46
C ARG A 525 9.16 37.62 44.12
N SER A 526 8.57 38.27 43.12
CA SER A 526 7.26 37.92 42.56
C SER A 526 7.47 37.40 41.15
N ARG A 527 6.92 36.24 40.82
CA ARG A 527 7.15 35.54 39.55
C ARG A 527 5.83 35.22 38.90
N HIS A 528 5.74 35.45 37.60
CA HIS A 528 4.53 35.14 36.87
C HIS A 528 4.44 33.64 36.59
N GLN A 529 3.28 33.04 36.86
CA GLN A 529 3.12 31.58 36.83
C GLN A 529 3.42 30.93 35.46
N PRO A 530 3.06 31.53 34.31
CA PRO A 530 3.49 31.01 33.01
C PRO A 530 5.01 30.90 32.87
N LEU A 531 5.77 31.85 33.41
CA LEU A 531 7.23 31.80 33.37
C LEU A 531 7.78 30.69 34.27
N THR A 532 7.24 30.49 35.47
CA THR A 532 7.69 29.42 36.39
C THR A 532 7.35 28.02 35.90
N LYS A 533 6.42 27.91 34.95
CA LYS A 533 6.04 26.66 34.28
C LYS A 533 6.70 26.48 32.92
N ASP A 534 7.60 27.38 32.52
CA ASP A 534 8.28 27.38 31.23
C ASP A 534 7.32 27.50 30.01
N GLU A 535 6.17 28.17 30.17
CA GLU A 535 5.11 28.28 29.16
C GLU A 535 5.22 29.60 28.35
N CYS A 536 6.41 29.91 27.85
CA CYS A 536 6.74 31.13 27.08
C CYS A 536 5.81 31.36 25.88
N THR A 537 5.44 30.29 25.19
CA THR A 537 4.63 30.22 23.97
C THR A 537 3.15 30.53 24.18
N LYS A 538 2.72 30.69 25.45
CA LYS A 538 1.39 31.23 25.75
C LYS A 538 1.30 32.73 25.49
N CYS A 539 2.43 33.43 25.49
CA CYS A 539 2.49 34.86 25.28
C CYS A 539 3.29 35.24 24.03
N HIS A 540 4.30 34.45 23.68
CA HIS A 540 5.20 34.69 22.56
C HIS A 540 5.01 33.68 21.42
N SER A 541 5.17 34.12 20.18
CA SER A 541 5.33 33.26 19.01
C SER A 541 6.83 32.97 18.80
N PRO A 542 7.28 31.71 18.82
CA PRO A 542 8.71 31.39 18.66
C PRO A 542 9.22 31.55 17.21
N HIS A 543 8.33 31.85 16.26
CA HIS A 543 8.65 31.97 14.83
C HIS A 543 8.46 33.38 14.31
N LYS A 544 7.20 33.82 14.19
CA LYS A 544 6.86 35.15 13.69
C LYS A 544 5.57 35.65 14.33
N ALA A 545 5.48 36.93 14.57
CA ALA A 545 4.25 37.59 15.02
C ALA A 545 4.12 38.97 14.37
N LYS A 546 2.91 39.51 14.36
CA LYS A 546 2.66 40.90 13.90
C LYS A 546 3.15 41.95 14.89
N LEU A 547 3.46 41.53 16.12
CA LEU A 547 3.81 42.41 17.22
C LEU A 547 5.31 42.33 17.52
N ASP A 548 5.85 43.45 17.99
CA ASP A 548 7.21 43.50 18.52
C ASP A 548 7.40 42.49 19.66
N GLN A 549 8.65 42.04 19.85
CA GLN A 549 9.00 41.00 20.83
C GLN A 549 8.21 39.69 20.66
N LEU A 550 7.64 39.48 19.47
CA LEU A 550 6.91 38.29 19.09
C LEU A 550 5.65 38.02 19.92
N LEU A 551 4.99 39.06 20.45
CA LEU A 551 3.79 38.88 21.26
C LEU A 551 2.60 38.36 20.43
N LEU A 552 1.78 37.51 21.03
CA LEU A 552 0.57 36.97 20.38
C LEU A 552 -0.59 37.98 20.34
N ALA A 553 -0.65 38.89 21.30
CA ALA A 553 -1.67 39.95 21.41
C ALA A 553 -1.10 41.19 22.12
N LYS A 554 -1.73 42.37 21.95
CA LYS A 554 -1.31 43.62 22.60
C LYS A 554 -2.10 43.86 23.89
N GLY A 555 -1.46 44.52 24.86
CA GLY A 555 -2.13 45.09 26.02
C GLY A 555 -2.98 44.07 26.81
N PRO A 556 -4.20 44.45 27.25
CA PRO A 556 -5.07 43.57 28.04
C PRO A 556 -5.46 42.27 27.32
N ASP A 557 -5.55 42.25 25.99
CA ASP A 557 -5.97 41.08 25.21
C ASP A 557 -5.03 39.89 25.38
N LEU A 558 -3.76 40.13 25.73
CA LEU A 558 -2.80 39.08 26.04
C LEU A 558 -3.02 38.47 27.44
N CYS A 559 -3.44 39.29 28.41
CA CYS A 559 -3.48 38.92 29.82
C CYS A 559 -4.87 38.37 30.24
N LEU A 560 -5.94 39.02 29.80
CA LEU A 560 -7.32 38.74 30.20
C LEU A 560 -7.86 37.35 29.83
N PRO A 561 -7.35 36.63 28.81
CA PRO A 561 -7.71 35.22 28.60
C PRO A 561 -7.39 34.32 29.80
N CYS A 562 -6.32 34.63 30.54
CA CYS A 562 -5.89 33.91 31.74
C CYS A 562 -6.45 34.56 33.02
N HIS A 563 -6.52 35.89 33.08
CA HIS A 563 -7.03 36.65 34.23
C HIS A 563 -8.54 36.90 34.12
N LYS A 564 -9.32 35.81 34.14
CA LYS A 564 -10.77 35.83 33.88
C LYS A 564 -11.57 36.63 34.89
N ASP A 565 -11.21 36.58 36.17
CA ASP A 565 -11.91 37.32 37.23
C ASP A 565 -11.74 38.83 37.04
N LEU A 566 -10.51 39.25 36.70
CA LEU A 566 -10.23 40.64 36.38
C LEU A 566 -10.98 41.08 35.11
N LYS A 567 -11.00 40.23 34.08
CA LYS A 567 -11.78 40.49 32.85
C LYS A 567 -13.26 40.74 33.19
N ALA A 568 -13.87 39.86 33.98
CA ALA A 568 -15.26 39.99 34.38
C ALA A 568 -15.52 41.27 35.19
N LYS A 569 -14.61 41.63 36.11
CA LYS A 569 -14.71 42.92 36.83
C LYS A 569 -14.60 44.10 35.87
N MET A 570 -13.65 44.08 34.93
CA MET A 570 -13.47 45.16 33.96
C MET A 570 -14.66 45.34 33.02
N GLU A 571 -15.42 44.27 32.73
CA GLU A 571 -16.62 44.32 31.89
C GLU A 571 -17.85 44.83 32.64
N ASN A 572 -17.93 44.62 33.96
CA ASN A 572 -19.15 44.88 34.75
C ASN A 572 -19.03 46.03 35.75
N GLU A 573 -17.83 46.57 35.97
CA GLU A 573 -17.55 47.57 37.00
C GLU A 573 -16.79 48.78 36.42
N LYS A 574 -16.66 49.85 37.21
CA LYS A 574 -15.92 51.04 36.78
C LYS A 574 -14.44 50.70 36.73
N VAL A 575 -13.84 50.78 35.54
CA VAL A 575 -12.43 50.45 35.31
C VAL A 575 -11.52 51.64 35.59
N HIS A 576 -10.39 51.38 36.23
CA HIS A 576 -9.36 52.37 36.45
C HIS A 576 -8.67 52.69 35.12
N SER A 577 -8.74 53.96 34.69
CA SER A 577 -8.35 54.41 33.34
C SER A 577 -7.01 53.89 32.81
N PRO A 578 -5.92 53.79 33.59
CA PRO A 578 -4.65 53.23 33.10
C PRO A 578 -4.73 51.77 32.64
N VAL A 579 -5.61 50.98 33.27
CA VAL A 579 -5.73 49.52 33.05
C VAL A 579 -6.39 49.21 31.71
N LEU A 580 -7.22 50.11 31.18
CA LEU A 580 -7.85 49.96 29.86
C LEU A 580 -6.84 49.96 28.71
N ARG A 581 -5.64 50.51 28.91
CA ARG A 581 -4.67 50.72 27.84
C ARG A 581 -3.52 49.73 27.92
N ASP A 582 -2.86 49.66 29.07
CA ASP A 582 -1.61 48.90 29.18
C ASP A 582 -1.30 48.46 30.61
N CYS A 583 -1.39 47.15 30.83
CA CYS A 583 -1.05 46.51 32.10
C CYS A 583 0.44 46.67 32.44
N GLN A 584 1.32 46.78 31.44
CA GLN A 584 2.78 46.78 31.62
C GLN A 584 3.32 48.10 32.17
N LYS A 585 2.51 49.15 32.19
CA LYS A 585 2.85 50.41 32.90
C LYS A 585 2.99 50.22 34.39
N CYS A 586 2.30 49.23 34.94
CA CYS A 586 2.29 48.93 36.37
C CYS A 586 2.90 47.57 36.69
N HIS A 587 2.78 46.61 35.77
CA HIS A 587 3.23 45.24 35.99
C HIS A 587 4.42 44.83 35.15
N GLU A 588 5.33 44.04 35.72
CA GLU A 588 6.43 43.37 35.03
C GLU A 588 6.04 41.90 34.76
N PRO A 589 5.68 41.53 33.52
CA PRO A 589 4.99 40.25 33.23
C PRO A 589 5.82 38.98 33.43
N HIS A 590 7.14 39.09 33.55
CA HIS A 590 8.04 37.94 33.72
C HIS A 590 8.35 37.70 35.20
N GLY A 591 8.77 38.74 35.91
CA GLY A 591 9.02 38.70 37.34
C GLY A 591 9.48 40.06 37.83
N ALA A 592 9.11 40.41 39.06
CA ALA A 592 9.44 41.68 39.68
C ALA A 592 10.08 41.50 41.06
N LYS A 593 10.78 42.53 41.52
CA LYS A 593 11.27 42.61 42.91
C LYS A 593 10.16 42.95 43.91
N GLU A 594 9.11 43.61 43.44
CA GLU A 594 7.95 43.98 44.26
C GLU A 594 6.87 42.88 44.24
N PRO A 595 6.03 42.78 45.27
CA PRO A 595 4.87 41.89 45.28
C PRO A 595 3.92 42.16 44.10
N SER A 596 3.12 41.16 43.73
CA SER A 596 2.10 41.27 42.68
C SER A 596 2.64 41.76 41.32
N LEU A 597 3.89 41.43 41.03
CA LEU A 597 4.59 41.79 39.80
C LEU A 597 4.65 43.30 39.55
N LEU A 598 4.67 44.15 40.58
CA LEU A 598 4.71 45.60 40.37
C LEU A 598 6.09 46.07 39.87
N LEU A 599 6.08 47.00 38.91
CA LEU A 599 7.30 47.55 38.31
C LEU A 599 8.15 48.36 39.31
N LYS A 600 7.50 48.99 40.29
CA LYS A 600 8.09 49.87 41.30
C LYS A 600 7.32 49.74 42.62
N PRO A 601 7.90 50.17 43.75
CA PRO A 601 7.16 50.31 45.00
C PRO A 601 5.86 51.10 44.81
N LEU A 602 4.80 50.68 45.49
CA LEU A 602 3.42 51.13 45.26
C LEU A 602 3.28 52.66 45.20
N GLN A 603 3.84 53.35 46.18
CA GLN A 603 3.74 54.81 46.32
C GLN A 603 4.43 55.50 45.13
N THR A 604 5.63 55.06 44.78
CA THR A 604 6.39 55.57 43.63
C THR A 604 5.69 55.28 42.31
N LEU A 605 4.97 54.15 42.21
CA LEU A 605 4.25 53.76 41.01
C LEU A 605 3.01 54.63 40.77
N CYS A 606 2.25 54.93 41.82
CA CYS A 606 0.99 55.66 41.73
C CYS A 606 1.16 57.19 41.76
N ALA A 607 2.21 57.70 42.41
CA ALA A 607 2.44 59.13 42.61
C ALA A 607 2.37 60.00 41.32
N PRO A 608 2.89 59.56 40.15
CA PRO A 608 2.84 60.38 38.93
C PRO A 608 1.44 60.70 38.42
N CYS A 609 0.43 59.91 38.80
CA CYS A 609 -0.96 60.11 38.36
C CYS A 609 -1.88 60.62 39.47
N HIS A 610 -1.51 60.45 40.75
CA HIS A 610 -2.37 60.75 41.90
C HIS A 610 -1.90 61.92 42.77
N GLU A 611 -0.74 62.53 42.46
CA GLU A 611 -0.22 63.74 43.11
C GLU A 611 -0.38 63.75 44.65
N PRO A 612 0.33 62.87 45.37
CA PRO A 612 0.11 62.65 46.81
C PRO A 612 0.33 63.89 47.68
N LYS A 613 1.11 64.87 47.21
CA LYS A 613 1.38 66.13 47.91
C LYS A 613 0.30 67.20 47.72
N SER A 614 -0.68 66.96 46.83
CA SER A 614 -1.74 67.93 46.55
C SER A 614 -2.64 68.13 47.77
N LYS A 615 -3.18 69.35 47.93
CA LYS A 615 -4.13 69.66 49.01
C LYS A 615 -5.38 68.79 48.91
N SER A 616 -5.88 68.56 47.69
CA SER A 616 -7.02 67.69 47.41
C SER A 616 -6.78 66.25 47.86
N PHE A 617 -5.59 65.68 47.60
CA PHE A 617 -5.25 64.34 48.03
C PHE A 617 -5.23 64.23 49.55
N ARG A 618 -4.53 65.15 50.23
CA ARG A 618 -4.43 65.15 51.70
C ARG A 618 -5.79 65.31 52.36
N THR A 619 -6.65 66.20 51.87
CA THR A 619 -8.02 66.34 52.39
C THR A 619 -8.86 65.07 52.17
N ALA A 620 -8.71 64.39 51.02
CA ALA A 620 -9.43 63.15 50.75
C ALA A 620 -8.98 61.97 51.64
N HIS A 621 -7.74 62.00 52.15
CA HIS A 621 -7.13 60.97 52.99
C HIS A 621 -6.92 61.44 54.45
N LEU A 622 -7.73 62.39 54.92
CA LEU A 622 -7.76 62.84 56.32
C LEU A 622 -6.40 63.35 56.84
N GLY A 623 -5.54 63.88 55.96
CA GLY A 623 -4.21 64.38 56.31
C GLY A 623 -3.13 63.31 56.48
N ILE A 624 -3.45 62.02 56.24
CA ILE A 624 -2.47 60.94 56.33
C ILE A 624 -1.51 61.01 55.13
N GLU A 625 -0.20 60.96 55.41
CA GLU A 625 0.85 60.98 54.39
C GLU A 625 0.89 59.68 53.57
N ALA A 626 1.07 59.77 52.25
CA ALA A 626 0.97 58.63 51.34
C ALA A 626 2.05 57.56 51.59
N GLU A 627 3.19 57.96 52.14
CA GLU A 627 4.34 57.13 52.44
C GLU A 627 4.05 56.06 53.50
N VAL A 628 3.11 56.31 54.41
CA VAL A 628 2.73 55.36 55.48
C VAL A 628 1.48 54.55 55.13
N MET A 629 0.84 54.83 53.98
CA MET A 629 -0.38 54.16 53.53
C MET A 629 -0.07 53.03 52.54
N ASP A 630 -0.84 51.95 52.64
CA ASP A 630 -0.96 50.95 51.58
C ASP A 630 -2.27 51.20 50.84
N CYS A 631 -2.19 51.94 49.74
CA CYS A 631 -3.35 52.33 48.94
C CYS A 631 -4.18 51.11 48.51
N MET A 632 -3.54 49.97 48.25
CA MET A 632 -4.20 48.74 47.79
C MET A 632 -4.94 48.00 48.91
N LYS A 633 -4.80 48.39 50.19
CA LYS A 633 -5.64 47.85 51.26
C LYS A 633 -7.05 48.42 51.24
N CYS A 634 -7.18 49.69 50.89
CA CYS A 634 -8.48 50.39 50.88
C CYS A 634 -9.08 50.47 49.47
N HIS A 635 -8.23 50.59 48.45
CA HIS A 635 -8.66 50.73 47.06
C HIS A 635 -8.49 49.45 46.25
N GLU A 636 -9.38 49.26 45.29
CA GLU A 636 -9.29 48.27 44.22
C GLU A 636 -8.70 48.95 42.98
N SER A 637 -7.45 48.63 42.66
CA SER A 637 -6.64 49.41 41.72
C SER A 637 -6.96 49.16 40.25
N HIS A 638 -7.80 48.17 39.93
CA HIS A 638 -8.13 47.83 38.55
C HIS A 638 -9.57 48.11 38.15
N ALA A 639 -10.56 47.66 38.92
CA ALA A 639 -11.97 47.92 38.65
C ALA A 639 -12.82 47.76 39.92
N SER A 640 -13.75 48.67 40.18
CA SER A 640 -14.63 48.63 41.35
C SER A 640 -16.06 49.06 41.03
N LYS A 641 -17.03 48.53 41.77
CA LYS A 641 -18.42 49.03 41.78
C LYS A 641 -18.54 50.41 42.44
N ASP A 642 -17.62 50.73 43.35
CA ASP A 642 -17.59 52.01 44.03
C ASP A 642 -16.94 53.08 43.12
N PRO A 643 -17.57 54.26 42.94
CA PRO A 643 -17.07 55.29 42.03
C PRO A 643 -15.71 55.88 42.42
N LYS A 644 -15.29 55.72 43.69
CA LYS A 644 -13.99 56.13 44.25
C LYS A 644 -13.03 54.95 44.42
N PHE A 645 -13.35 53.79 43.83
CA PHE A 645 -12.52 52.60 43.82
C PHE A 645 -12.26 52.00 45.21
N PHE A 646 -13.15 52.19 46.19
CA PHE A 646 -13.02 51.43 47.43
C PHE A 646 -13.28 49.94 47.21
N LYS A 647 -12.70 49.11 48.10
CA LYS A 647 -12.99 47.68 48.12
C LYS A 647 -14.47 47.42 48.48
N PRO A 648 -15.03 46.27 48.10
CA PRO A 648 -16.44 45.95 48.35
C PRO A 648 -16.81 45.89 49.84
N SER A 649 -15.83 45.53 50.68
CA SER A 649 -16.01 45.40 52.12
C SER A 649 -15.27 46.52 52.84
N VAL A 650 -16.02 47.54 53.24
CA VAL A 650 -15.57 48.61 54.14
C VAL A 650 -16.35 48.53 55.45
N HIS A 651 -15.71 48.78 56.59
CA HIS A 651 -16.43 48.85 57.86
C HIS A 651 -17.19 50.17 57.99
N ALA A 652 -18.29 50.16 58.73
CA ALA A 652 -19.19 51.32 58.83
C ALA A 652 -18.49 52.63 59.28
N PRO A 653 -17.59 52.62 60.30
CA PRO A 653 -16.83 53.83 60.65
C PRO A 653 -15.98 54.42 59.50
N PHE A 654 -15.39 53.56 58.65
CA PHE A 654 -14.62 54.01 57.48
C PHE A 654 -15.53 54.63 56.42
N ALA A 655 -16.69 54.01 56.16
CA ALA A 655 -17.68 54.57 55.24
C ALA A 655 -18.22 55.92 55.73
N GLY A 656 -18.34 56.09 57.05
CA GLY A 656 -18.75 57.33 57.72
C GLY A 656 -17.64 58.37 57.92
N ARG A 657 -16.37 58.05 57.58
CA ARG A 657 -15.18 58.88 57.85
C ARG A 657 -14.95 59.18 59.34
N ALA A 658 -15.46 58.34 60.24
CA ALA A 658 -15.29 58.45 61.68
C ALA A 658 -14.11 57.59 62.14
N CYS A 659 -12.91 57.92 61.67
CA CYS A 659 -11.71 57.13 61.97
C CYS A 659 -11.25 57.32 63.43
N GLU A 660 -11.50 58.49 64.03
CA GLU A 660 -11.17 58.80 65.43
C GLU A 660 -11.88 57.91 66.46
N GLU A 661 -12.97 57.22 66.09
CA GLU A 661 -13.67 56.31 66.99
C GLU A 661 -12.86 55.04 67.33
N CYS A 662 -11.89 54.68 66.48
CA CYS A 662 -11.10 53.46 66.62
C CYS A 662 -9.59 53.66 66.40
N HIS A 663 -9.16 54.83 65.92
CA HIS A 663 -7.75 55.14 65.64
C HIS A 663 -7.32 56.43 66.35
N GLU A 664 -6.17 56.41 67.04
CA GLU A 664 -5.52 57.63 67.52
C GLU A 664 -5.03 58.46 66.33
N VAL A 665 -5.72 59.55 66.02
CA VAL A 665 -5.26 60.55 65.06
C VAL A 665 -4.31 61.50 65.80
N ARG A 666 -3.00 61.21 65.76
CA ARG A 666 -1.99 62.18 66.23
C ARG A 666 -1.72 63.20 65.10
N PRO A 667 -1.64 64.50 65.41
CA PRO A 667 -1.43 65.55 64.42
C PRO A 667 -0.09 65.44 63.69
#